data_AF-A0A8W4FIG5-F1
#
_entry.id   AF-A0A8W4FIG5-F1
#
_cell.length_a   1.000
_cell.length_b   1.000
_cell.length_c   1.000
_cell.angle_alpha   90.00
_cell.angle_beta   90.00
_cell.angle_gamma   90.00
#
_symmetry.space_group_name_H-M   'P 1'
#
loop_
_entity.id
_entity.type
_entity.pdbx_description
1 polymer ?
#
loop_
_entity_poly.entity_id
_entity_poly.type
_entity_poly.pdbx_seq_one_letter_code
_entity_poly.pdbx_strand_id
1 'polypeptide(L)'
;MQLLMEDVLRSHYHMVMEDPPGGQATLDKNIQPNLSRVPGFRSQFQSSPKSSKLPGGPCNAVMSFALLRSFLVLWKQLEVLKEHWGRLKLQGQDINSLSLHKQFSELYETDILYPSMKAIARRMGNEDEFEGLIISCQSILPPRGASEIEVKTQQLQKLLENLEIHMIQEVIRKVDRDITLVISEKSKEHLTLPTDLWKHQVMKENFSFIRPQIVENFVQRLLENYQDGGLEITFRKDHLEACLLSLGCDVMARERSNFESYSMCYEHVLEHARQKLCQKEQELDIIRRGQSPPEDNAGQIAELSHSMIMEITALRAQLTDLEEENLNLKTQIRKEVQEEYEALVQALFVTCLHIKEKLEENQLNLIQKVCELVGEVRTEGIDNMKNLKKKWGSARPDEEMQESPAKEQLRALEQDNCSLAALVCKVRSLGRWRLAAQQERFRGQLSKAEKEAMQSKKECLNIKLMAEQEVVLLRQQLLALRQALARAQADNMRMSKQQENQGQLLKELEHRVTQEALHRQQLDLMKTSSMEKLLEDVEQKEQHLQLLTEEAERASKLGQLQQKKIQRELQQMRSRLAQERSVKLDAFQRVEELQSQLNDAKQSSIPSSLPGGFISQAHYSLSSASTSSRYSQQHRLKTHLKASEITRKIQRPKTVPIKHKKRTDHVFLPNVAENVQLTAFQVKTAPSRIPFRPDW
;
A
#
# COMPACT_ATOMS: atom_id res chain seq x y z
N MET A 1 18.43 11.09 -13.89
CA MET A 1 18.50 10.39 -15.19
C MET A 1 17.13 10.20 -15.84
N GLN A 2 16.07 9.88 -15.09
CA GLN A 2 14.70 9.69 -15.64
C GLN A 2 14.06 10.96 -16.24
N LEU A 3 14.29 12.14 -15.64
CA LEU A 3 13.78 13.44 -16.14
C LEU A 3 14.50 13.96 -17.40
N LEU A 4 15.62 13.36 -17.82
CA LEU A 4 16.43 13.83 -18.95
C LEU A 4 16.05 13.15 -20.27
N MET A 5 15.52 11.92 -20.25
CA MET A 5 15.06 11.24 -21.48
C MET A 5 13.73 11.80 -21.98
N GLU A 6 12.84 12.27 -21.10
CA GLU A 6 11.54 12.84 -21.51
C GLU A 6 11.70 14.14 -22.31
N ASP A 7 12.75 14.92 -22.04
CA ASP A 7 13.06 16.16 -22.77
C ASP A 7 13.77 15.89 -24.12
N VAL A 8 14.48 14.76 -24.25
CA VAL A 8 15.09 14.32 -25.53
C VAL A 8 14.03 13.79 -26.49
N LEU A 9 12.99 13.11 -25.99
CA LEU A 9 11.89 12.60 -26.81
C LEU A 9 10.93 13.71 -27.29
N ARG A 10 10.89 14.86 -26.61
CA ARG A 10 10.02 15.99 -26.98
C ARG A 10 10.57 16.86 -28.12
N SER A 11 11.87 16.83 -28.42
CA SER A 11 12.44 17.61 -29.53
C SER A 11 12.15 17.01 -30.91
N HIS A 12 11.86 15.70 -30.98
CA HIS A 12 11.61 15.01 -32.25
C HIS A 12 10.19 15.22 -32.82
N TYR A 13 9.25 15.76 -32.03
CA TYR A 13 7.84 15.90 -32.43
C TYR A 13 7.44 17.25 -33.05
N HIS A 14 8.35 18.21 -33.18
CA HIS A 14 8.03 19.53 -33.76
C HIS A 14 8.77 19.88 -35.06
N MET A 15 9.51 18.95 -35.65
CA MET A 15 10.22 19.16 -36.93
C MET A 15 9.92 18.09 -38.00
N VAL A 16 8.69 17.58 -38.02
CA VAL A 16 8.19 16.79 -39.16
C VAL A 16 7.07 17.61 -39.84
N MET A 17 7.46 18.56 -40.70
CA MET A 17 6.67 18.83 -41.89
C MET A 17 7.25 17.92 -42.98
N GLU A 18 6.69 16.72 -43.08
CA GLU A 18 6.73 15.93 -44.30
C GLU A 18 5.96 16.68 -45.37
N ASP A 19 6.63 17.06 -46.46
CA ASP A 19 5.96 17.36 -47.73
C ASP A 19 5.30 16.07 -48.27
N PRO A 20 4.09 16.15 -48.86
CA PRO A 20 3.39 14.96 -49.32
C PRO A 20 4.10 14.33 -50.55
N PRO A 21 4.08 12.99 -50.70
CA PRO A 21 4.84 12.30 -51.73
C PRO A 21 4.16 12.37 -53.10
N GLY A 22 4.95 12.74 -54.12
CA GLY A 22 4.95 12.12 -55.44
C GLY A 22 3.72 12.27 -56.34
N GLY A 23 3.78 13.23 -57.27
CA GLY A 23 3.08 13.20 -58.55
C GLY A 23 4.09 13.36 -59.68
N GLN A 24 4.25 12.31 -60.48
CA GLN A 24 5.28 12.11 -61.50
C GLN A 24 5.36 13.23 -62.56
N ALA A 25 6.60 13.52 -62.96
CA ALA A 25 6.91 14.22 -64.19
C ALA A 25 6.55 13.34 -65.40
N THR A 26 5.69 13.85 -66.28
CA THR A 26 5.65 13.45 -67.69
C THR A 26 5.83 14.70 -68.55
N LEU A 27 6.95 14.68 -69.25
CA LEU A 27 7.35 15.50 -70.40
C LEU A 27 6.24 15.50 -71.47
N ASP A 28 5.80 16.67 -71.92
CA ASP A 28 5.47 16.83 -73.35
C ASP A 28 5.52 18.28 -73.87
N LYS A 29 5.75 18.34 -75.18
CA LYS A 29 6.30 19.44 -75.97
C LYS A 29 5.27 20.48 -76.45
N ASN A 30 5.83 21.62 -76.89
CA ASN A 30 5.32 22.60 -77.87
C ASN A 30 4.27 23.62 -77.37
N ILE A 31 4.61 24.92 -77.39
CA ILE A 31 4.41 25.83 -78.52
C ILE A 31 5.15 27.16 -78.22
N GLN A 32 5.81 27.65 -79.27
CA GLN A 32 6.62 28.86 -79.41
C GLN A 32 5.69 30.09 -79.73
N PRO A 33 6.18 31.27 -80.14
CA PRO A 33 6.71 32.38 -79.32
C PRO A 33 6.02 33.73 -79.66
N ASN A 34 6.58 34.84 -79.14
CA ASN A 34 6.99 36.05 -79.89
C ASN A 34 6.53 37.45 -79.42
N LEU A 35 7.55 38.34 -79.42
CA LEU A 35 7.57 39.74 -79.88
C LEU A 35 6.95 40.80 -78.93
N SER A 36 7.57 41.98 -78.66
CA SER A 36 8.71 42.62 -79.31
C SER A 36 9.28 43.86 -78.56
N ARG A 37 10.59 44.08 -78.78
CA ARG A 37 11.33 45.35 -79.09
C ARG A 37 11.53 46.51 -78.08
N VAL A 38 12.74 46.57 -77.49
CA VAL A 38 13.95 47.42 -77.88
C VAL A 38 13.84 48.97 -77.74
N PRO A 39 14.92 49.76 -77.45
CA PRO A 39 16.06 49.61 -76.51
C PRO A 39 16.52 50.93 -75.80
N GLY A 40 17.45 50.80 -74.84
CA GLY A 40 18.60 51.71 -74.69
C GLY A 40 18.45 53.01 -73.87
N PHE A 41 19.10 53.08 -72.71
CA PHE A 41 20.20 54.02 -72.46
C PHE A 41 20.97 53.58 -71.20
N ARG A 42 22.30 53.60 -71.33
CA ARG A 42 23.30 53.18 -70.35
C ARG A 42 23.71 54.40 -69.52
N SER A 43 23.61 54.34 -68.20
CA SER A 43 24.51 55.12 -67.33
C SER A 43 24.82 54.33 -66.05
N GLN A 44 26.03 54.55 -65.56
CA GLN A 44 26.82 53.66 -64.75
C GLN A 44 26.94 54.24 -63.33
N PHE A 45 26.95 53.33 -62.35
CA PHE A 45 27.44 53.44 -60.96
C PHE A 45 26.51 53.92 -59.82
N GLN A 46 26.31 52.94 -58.93
CA GLN A 46 26.47 52.95 -57.47
C GLN A 46 25.29 53.28 -56.53
N SER A 47 24.77 52.17 -55.98
CA SER A 47 24.50 51.92 -54.55
C SER A 47 23.41 52.74 -53.84
N SER A 48 22.20 52.17 -53.84
CA SER A 48 21.30 52.21 -52.68
C SER A 48 20.80 50.78 -52.43
N PRO A 49 20.89 50.21 -51.21
CA PRO A 49 20.35 48.90 -50.95
C PRO A 49 18.83 49.01 -50.94
N LYS A 50 18.19 48.53 -52.01
CA LYS A 50 16.75 48.28 -52.02
C LYS A 50 16.50 47.12 -51.06
N SER A 51 16.01 47.45 -49.88
CA SER A 51 15.36 46.55 -48.95
C SER A 51 14.40 45.64 -49.74
N SER A 52 14.72 44.35 -49.79
CA SER A 52 13.82 43.33 -50.26
C SER A 52 12.53 43.41 -49.44
N LYS A 53 11.41 43.68 -50.13
CA LYS A 53 10.07 43.51 -49.58
C LYS A 53 9.87 42.03 -49.30
N LEU A 54 10.23 41.58 -48.10
CA LEU A 54 9.63 40.41 -47.48
C LEU A 54 8.16 40.75 -47.18
N PRO A 55 7.19 39.91 -47.54
CA PRO A 55 5.81 40.11 -47.11
C PRO A 55 5.76 39.84 -45.61
N GLY A 56 5.85 40.91 -44.81
CA GLY A 56 5.62 40.87 -43.38
C GLY A 56 4.15 40.61 -43.12
N GLY A 57 3.75 39.33 -43.12
CA GLY A 57 2.58 38.90 -42.38
C GLY A 57 2.83 39.07 -40.88
N PRO A 58 1.80 39.35 -40.06
CA PRO A 58 1.98 39.44 -38.62
C PRO A 58 2.48 38.09 -38.11
N CYS A 59 3.74 38.02 -37.68
CA CYS A 59 4.27 36.86 -36.98
C CYS A 59 3.34 36.55 -35.81
N ASN A 60 2.69 35.39 -35.84
CA ASN A 60 1.88 34.89 -34.73
C ASN A 60 2.78 34.91 -33.47
N ALA A 61 2.46 35.75 -32.48
CA ALA A 61 3.22 35.83 -31.23
C ALA A 61 3.40 34.45 -30.57
N VAL A 62 2.45 33.54 -30.82
CA VAL A 62 2.48 32.12 -30.43
C VAL A 62 3.61 31.34 -31.13
N MET A 63 3.86 31.56 -32.42
CA MET A 63 4.96 30.92 -33.15
C MET A 63 6.32 31.46 -32.71
N SER A 64 6.43 32.79 -32.49
CA SER A 64 7.65 33.40 -31.94
C SER A 64 7.94 32.88 -30.51
N PHE A 65 6.91 32.69 -29.69
CA PHE A 65 7.04 32.10 -28.36
C PHE A 65 7.43 30.62 -28.41
N ALA A 66 6.86 29.84 -29.34
CA ALA A 66 7.23 28.43 -29.53
C ALA A 66 8.70 28.27 -29.98
N LEU A 67 9.16 29.11 -30.92
CA LEU A 67 10.56 29.15 -31.34
C LEU A 67 11.49 29.52 -30.18
N LEU A 68 11.15 30.55 -29.40
CA LEU A 68 11.92 30.92 -28.21
C LEU A 68 11.98 29.79 -27.18
N ARG A 69 10.86 29.11 -26.94
CA ARG A 69 10.80 27.94 -26.05
C ARG A 69 11.70 26.82 -26.56
N SER A 70 11.67 26.50 -27.85
CA SER A 70 12.55 25.47 -28.43
C SER A 70 14.03 25.83 -28.31
N PHE A 71 14.37 27.10 -28.52
CA PHE A 71 15.73 27.60 -28.37
C PHE A 71 16.23 27.48 -26.92
N LEU A 72 15.40 27.85 -25.94
CA LEU A 72 15.73 27.73 -24.52
C LEU A 72 15.92 26.26 -24.09
N VAL A 73 15.11 25.35 -24.62
CA VAL A 73 15.28 23.91 -24.36
C VAL A 73 16.59 23.40 -24.95
N LEU A 74 16.89 23.75 -26.20
CA LEU A 74 18.14 23.41 -26.87
C LEU A 74 19.35 23.93 -26.09
N TRP A 75 19.28 25.18 -25.64
CA TRP A 75 20.33 25.80 -24.83
C TRP A 75 20.54 25.04 -23.52
N LYS A 76 19.46 24.74 -22.79
CA LYS A 76 19.54 23.99 -21.53
C LYS A 76 20.16 22.61 -21.73
N GLN A 77 19.75 21.89 -22.77
CA GLN A 77 20.31 20.57 -23.11
C GLN A 77 21.80 20.66 -23.41
N LEU A 78 22.21 21.67 -24.19
CA LEU A 78 23.61 21.90 -24.51
C LEU A 78 24.44 22.14 -23.24
N GLU A 79 24.01 23.02 -22.34
CA GLU A 79 24.78 23.34 -21.12
C GLU A 79 24.91 22.14 -20.18
N VAL A 80 23.83 21.36 -19.99
CA VAL A 80 23.86 20.15 -19.13
C VAL A 80 24.81 19.09 -19.69
N LEU A 81 24.75 18.85 -21.01
CA LEU A 81 25.62 17.86 -21.65
C LEU A 81 27.07 18.33 -21.73
N LYS A 82 27.28 19.63 -21.95
CA LYS A 82 28.59 20.27 -21.90
C LYS A 82 29.24 20.11 -20.53
N GLU A 83 28.49 20.31 -19.44
CA GLU A 83 28.96 20.10 -18.08
C GLU A 83 29.30 18.62 -17.80
N HIS A 84 28.44 17.68 -18.23
CA HIS A 84 28.69 16.25 -18.06
C HIS A 84 29.91 15.77 -18.85
N TRP A 85 30.03 16.18 -20.11
CA TRP A 85 31.18 15.91 -20.96
C TRP A 85 32.47 16.50 -20.36
N GLY A 86 32.40 17.72 -19.82
CA GLY A 86 33.52 18.36 -19.12
C GLY A 86 34.01 17.54 -17.93
N ARG A 87 33.08 17.07 -17.08
CA ARG A 87 33.42 16.17 -15.96
C ARG A 87 34.10 14.88 -16.44
N LEU A 88 33.63 14.27 -17.52
CA LEU A 88 34.22 13.03 -18.04
C LEU A 88 35.65 13.25 -18.57
N LYS A 89 35.88 14.33 -19.33
CA LYS A 89 37.20 14.66 -19.87
C LYS A 89 38.21 15.05 -18.79
N LEU A 90 37.74 15.64 -17.69
CA LEU A 90 38.55 16.00 -16.51
C LEU A 90 38.59 14.90 -15.43
N GLN A 91 38.27 13.64 -15.77
CA GLN A 91 38.31 12.49 -14.86
C GLN A 91 37.49 12.67 -13.55
N GLY A 92 36.37 13.38 -13.63
CA GLY A 92 35.44 13.59 -12.52
C GLY A 92 35.76 14.79 -11.62
N GLN A 93 36.70 15.67 -11.99
CA GLN A 93 36.97 16.90 -11.25
C GLN A 93 35.94 17.99 -11.59
N ASP A 94 35.42 18.69 -10.58
CA ASP A 94 34.50 19.81 -10.78
C ASP A 94 35.23 21.05 -11.34
N ILE A 95 34.56 21.75 -12.27
CA ILE A 95 35.08 22.92 -13.00
C ILE A 95 35.04 24.19 -12.11
N ASN A 96 35.53 24.11 -10.88
CA ASN A 96 35.47 25.19 -9.90
C ASN A 96 36.76 26.02 -9.82
N SER A 97 37.82 25.61 -10.54
CA SER A 97 39.12 26.31 -10.58
C SER A 97 39.37 26.97 -11.94
N LEU A 98 40.01 28.13 -11.93
CA LEU A 98 40.37 28.89 -13.14
C LEU A 98 41.27 28.11 -14.10
N SER A 99 42.17 27.26 -13.59
CA SER A 99 43.04 26.41 -14.41
C SER A 99 42.26 25.30 -15.11
N LEU A 100 41.31 24.66 -14.41
CA LEU A 100 40.44 23.62 -14.96
C LEU A 100 39.44 24.19 -15.97
N HIS A 101 38.92 25.40 -15.72
CA HIS A 101 38.07 26.09 -16.70
C HIS A 101 38.83 26.43 -17.99
N LYS A 102 40.10 26.84 -17.89
CA LYS A 102 40.94 27.10 -19.06
C LYS A 102 41.19 25.83 -19.89
N GLN A 103 41.58 24.73 -19.23
CA GLN A 103 41.76 23.43 -19.88
C GLN A 103 40.47 22.90 -20.50
N PHE A 104 39.35 23.05 -19.79
CA PHE A 104 38.03 22.70 -20.30
C PHE A 104 37.66 23.52 -21.54
N SER A 105 37.93 24.82 -21.53
CA SER A 105 37.61 25.71 -22.66
C SER A 105 38.43 25.34 -23.90
N GLU A 106 39.73 25.09 -23.72
CA GLU A 106 40.61 24.63 -24.80
C GLU A 106 40.13 23.29 -25.39
N LEU A 107 39.80 22.31 -24.55
CA LEU A 107 39.25 21.02 -25.00
C LEU A 107 37.89 21.16 -25.69
N TYR A 108 37.02 22.02 -25.17
CA TYR A 108 35.71 22.25 -25.78
C TYR A 108 35.85 22.92 -27.15
N GLU A 109 36.81 23.84 -27.29
CA GLU A 109 37.12 24.49 -28.56
C GLU A 109 37.60 23.49 -29.61
N THR A 110 38.51 22.57 -29.23
CA THR A 110 39.10 21.60 -30.17
C THR A 110 38.17 20.43 -30.50
N ASP A 111 37.50 19.85 -29.50
CA ASP A 111 36.78 18.58 -29.67
C ASP A 111 35.31 18.79 -30.10
N ILE A 112 34.75 19.96 -29.77
CA ILE A 112 33.33 20.26 -29.96
C ILE A 112 33.12 21.45 -30.89
N LEU A 113 33.62 22.63 -30.53
CA LEU A 113 33.31 23.88 -31.24
C LEU A 113 33.85 23.88 -32.67
N TYR A 114 35.14 23.62 -32.86
CA TYR A 114 35.77 23.62 -34.18
C TYR A 114 35.15 22.57 -35.12
N PRO A 115 34.99 21.29 -34.73
CA PRO A 115 34.33 20.28 -35.58
C PRO A 115 32.88 20.63 -35.90
N SER A 116 32.16 21.27 -34.96
CA SER A 116 30.79 21.71 -35.19
C SER A 116 30.72 22.82 -36.22
N MET A 117 31.59 23.83 -36.12
CA MET A 117 31.61 24.94 -37.06
C MET A 117 32.07 24.48 -38.45
N LYS A 118 33.05 23.57 -38.53
CA LYS A 118 33.49 22.94 -39.77
C LYS A 118 32.39 22.14 -40.45
N ALA A 119 31.60 21.38 -39.69
CA ALA A 119 30.46 20.62 -40.21
C ALA A 119 29.36 21.54 -40.78
N ILE A 120 29.10 22.68 -40.13
CA ILE A 120 28.16 23.69 -40.64
C ILE A 120 28.70 24.34 -41.91
N ALA A 121 29.97 24.75 -41.92
CA ALA A 121 30.62 25.34 -43.10
C ALA A 121 30.57 24.39 -44.31
N ARG A 122 30.81 23.08 -44.09
CA ARG A 122 30.67 22.04 -45.12
C ARG A 122 29.23 21.92 -45.63
N ARG A 123 28.24 21.93 -44.73
CA ARG A 123 26.82 21.88 -45.12
C ARG A 123 26.40 23.10 -45.95
N MET A 124 27.00 24.26 -45.68
CA MET A 124 26.74 25.51 -46.40
C MET A 124 27.61 25.69 -47.66
N GLY A 125 28.53 24.75 -47.96
CA GLY A 125 29.42 24.83 -49.12
C GLY A 125 30.57 25.84 -49.01
N ASN A 126 30.82 26.38 -47.81
CA ASN A 126 31.81 27.44 -47.54
C ASN A 126 32.98 26.93 -46.68
N GLU A 127 33.37 25.65 -46.81
CA GLU A 127 34.42 25.01 -45.98
C GLU A 127 35.78 25.68 -46.17
N ASP A 128 36.17 25.97 -47.41
CA ASP A 128 37.47 26.59 -47.74
C ASP A 128 37.58 28.03 -47.21
N GLU A 129 36.47 28.79 -47.24
CA GLU A 129 36.40 30.13 -46.68
C GLU A 129 36.50 30.11 -45.14
N PHE A 130 35.87 29.13 -44.51
CA PHE A 130 35.89 28.95 -43.06
C PHE A 130 37.29 28.56 -42.55
N GLU A 131 37.97 27.62 -43.21
CA GLU A 131 39.35 27.25 -42.87
C GLU A 131 40.33 28.42 -43.09
N GLY A 132 40.15 29.21 -44.16
CA GLY A 132 40.95 30.42 -44.40
C GLY A 132 40.76 31.50 -43.31
N LEU A 133 39.58 31.59 -42.71
CA LEU A 133 39.28 32.52 -41.61
C LEU A 133 39.90 32.08 -40.28
N ILE A 134 39.96 30.78 -40.01
CA ILE A 134 40.58 30.23 -38.79
C ILE A 134 42.10 30.44 -38.79
N ILE A 135 42.73 30.22 -39.95
CA ILE A 135 44.18 30.41 -40.12
C ILE A 135 44.57 31.90 -39.92
N SER A 136 43.66 32.83 -40.23
CA SER A 136 43.93 34.27 -40.16
C SER A 136 43.54 34.95 -38.83
N CYS A 137 42.49 34.48 -38.13
CA CYS A 137 41.89 35.23 -37.02
C CYS A 137 42.04 34.65 -35.61
N GLN A 138 42.74 33.51 -35.42
CA GLN A 138 42.98 32.85 -34.11
C GLN A 138 41.72 32.56 -33.25
N SER A 139 40.51 32.81 -33.77
CA SER A 139 39.24 32.69 -33.06
C SER A 139 38.23 31.96 -33.93
N ILE A 140 37.49 31.03 -33.32
CA ILE A 140 36.49 30.21 -34.02
C ILE A 140 35.20 31.02 -34.12
N LEU A 141 35.04 31.75 -35.22
CA LEU A 141 33.80 32.49 -35.52
C LEU A 141 32.80 31.59 -36.26
N PRO A 142 31.48 31.76 -36.04
CA PRO A 142 30.49 31.01 -36.79
C PRO A 142 30.57 31.36 -38.29
N PRO A 143 30.40 30.38 -39.18
CA PRO A 143 30.47 30.62 -40.62
C PRO A 143 29.35 31.59 -41.06
N ARG A 144 29.66 32.46 -42.03
CA ARG A 144 28.76 33.55 -42.46
C ARG A 144 27.42 32.97 -42.94
N GLY A 145 26.33 33.39 -42.28
CA GLY A 145 24.96 32.95 -42.60
C GLY A 145 24.41 31.83 -41.72
N ALA A 146 25.21 31.24 -40.81
CA ALA A 146 24.71 30.24 -39.87
C ALA A 146 23.80 30.87 -38.81
N SER A 147 22.64 30.24 -38.56
CA SER A 147 21.77 30.64 -37.46
C SER A 147 22.30 30.13 -36.11
N GLU A 148 21.99 30.84 -35.03
CA GLU A 148 22.41 30.42 -33.67
C GLU A 148 21.81 29.06 -33.28
N ILE A 149 20.59 28.77 -33.74
CA ILE A 149 19.92 27.48 -33.53
C ILE A 149 20.72 26.34 -34.19
N GLU A 150 21.17 26.52 -35.43
CA GLU A 150 21.98 25.51 -36.14
C GLU A 150 23.34 25.29 -35.47
N VAL A 151 23.99 26.38 -35.04
CA VAL A 151 25.26 26.35 -34.29
C VAL A 151 25.12 25.50 -33.02
N LYS A 152 24.10 25.78 -32.21
CA LYS A 152 23.86 25.08 -30.94
C LYS A 152 23.43 23.63 -31.16
N THR A 153 22.66 23.35 -32.21
CA THR A 153 22.23 21.98 -32.58
C THR A 153 23.42 21.13 -32.99
N GLN A 154 24.35 21.67 -33.79
CA GLN A 154 25.53 20.93 -34.22
C GLN A 154 26.50 20.69 -33.05
N GLN A 155 26.68 21.67 -32.15
CA GLN A 155 27.45 21.49 -30.91
C GLN A 155 26.88 20.38 -30.03
N LEU A 156 25.56 20.34 -29.89
CA LEU A 156 24.87 19.30 -29.13
C LEU A 156 25.09 17.92 -29.76
N GLN A 157 24.93 17.79 -31.07
CA GLN A 157 25.20 16.54 -31.78
C GLN A 157 26.64 16.08 -31.54
N LYS A 158 27.62 16.99 -31.62
CA LYS A 158 29.02 16.62 -31.44
C LYS A 158 29.36 16.20 -30.00
N LEU A 159 28.69 16.77 -29.00
CA LEU A 159 28.80 16.32 -27.61
C LEU A 159 28.26 14.91 -27.43
N LEU A 160 27.11 14.60 -28.02
CA LEU A 160 26.51 13.27 -27.95
C LEU A 160 27.43 12.21 -28.58
N GLU A 161 27.95 12.46 -29.78
CA GLU A 161 28.93 11.56 -30.43
C GLU A 161 30.15 11.30 -29.53
N ASN A 162 30.68 12.32 -28.87
CA ASN A 162 31.83 12.17 -27.98
C ASN A 162 31.51 11.34 -26.73
N LEU A 163 30.31 11.50 -26.17
CA LEU A 163 29.85 10.71 -25.02
C LEU A 163 29.66 9.23 -25.40
N GLU A 164 29.09 8.96 -26.58
CA GLU A 164 28.94 7.61 -27.12
C GLU A 164 30.31 6.94 -27.32
N ILE A 165 31.28 7.64 -27.90
CA ILE A 165 32.65 7.15 -28.07
C ILE A 165 33.25 6.77 -26.70
N HIS A 166 33.07 7.59 -25.67
CA HIS A 166 33.56 7.28 -24.33
C HIS A 166 32.88 6.03 -23.74
N MET A 167 31.56 5.88 -23.92
CA MET A 167 30.84 4.67 -23.47
C MET A 167 31.36 3.41 -24.18
N ILE A 168 31.60 3.50 -25.49
CA ILE A 168 32.17 2.40 -26.29
C ILE A 168 33.57 2.04 -25.77
N GLN A 169 34.43 3.02 -25.52
CA GLN A 169 35.76 2.80 -24.98
C GLN A 169 35.74 2.11 -23.61
N GLU A 170 34.81 2.48 -22.73
CA GLU A 170 34.69 1.82 -21.42
C GLU A 170 34.21 0.36 -21.55
N VAL A 171 33.34 0.07 -22.53
CA VAL A 171 32.95 -1.32 -22.83
C VAL A 171 34.12 -2.11 -23.39
N ILE A 172 34.87 -1.57 -24.34
CA ILE A 172 36.07 -2.22 -24.89
C ILE A 172 37.06 -2.52 -23.77
N ARG A 173 37.31 -1.57 -22.87
CA ARG A 173 38.22 -1.75 -21.74
C ARG A 173 37.77 -2.84 -20.78
N LYS A 174 36.47 -3.03 -20.59
CA LYS A 174 35.92 -4.17 -19.81
C LYS A 174 36.19 -5.48 -20.53
N VAL A 175 35.91 -5.54 -21.83
CA VAL A 175 36.18 -6.72 -22.66
C VAL A 175 37.67 -7.09 -22.64
N ASP A 176 38.58 -6.12 -22.75
CA ASP A 176 40.03 -6.37 -22.71
C ASP A 176 40.49 -6.95 -21.37
N ARG A 177 39.90 -6.48 -20.26
CA ARG A 177 40.16 -7.06 -18.93
C ARG A 177 39.69 -8.51 -18.86
N ASP A 178 38.50 -8.80 -19.36
CA ASP A 178 37.94 -10.15 -19.37
C ASP A 178 38.78 -11.09 -20.25
N ILE A 179 39.23 -10.61 -21.43
CA ILE A 179 40.16 -11.35 -22.29
C ILE A 179 41.48 -11.61 -21.57
N THR A 180 42.03 -10.60 -20.87
CA THR A 180 43.27 -10.75 -20.09
C THR A 180 43.10 -11.79 -18.98
N LEU A 181 41.96 -11.79 -18.29
CA LEU A 181 41.63 -12.81 -17.28
C LEU A 181 41.58 -14.20 -17.90
N VAL A 182 40.91 -14.37 -19.05
CA VAL A 182 40.85 -15.64 -19.79
C VAL A 182 42.23 -16.14 -20.20
N ILE A 183 43.08 -15.26 -20.71
CA ILE A 183 44.47 -15.60 -21.09
C ILE A 183 45.26 -16.00 -19.85
N SER A 184 45.12 -15.26 -18.74
CA SER A 184 45.83 -15.55 -17.49
C SER A 184 45.46 -16.92 -16.93
N GLU A 185 44.17 -17.31 -16.93
CA GLU A 185 43.74 -18.65 -16.53
C GLU A 185 44.29 -19.73 -17.45
N LYS A 186 44.25 -19.51 -18.76
CA LYS A 186 44.79 -20.46 -19.73
C LYS A 186 46.31 -20.68 -19.55
N SER A 187 47.02 -19.68 -19.04
CA SER A 187 48.47 -19.73 -18.81
C SER A 187 48.89 -20.30 -17.44
N LYS A 188 47.95 -20.62 -16.53
CA LYS A 188 48.30 -21.23 -15.24
C LYS A 188 48.74 -22.68 -15.43
N GLU A 189 49.96 -23.01 -15.01
CA GLU A 189 50.52 -24.38 -15.00
C GLU A 189 50.00 -25.26 -13.85
N HIS A 190 49.30 -24.68 -12.86
CA HIS A 190 48.80 -25.43 -11.71
C HIS A 190 47.56 -26.27 -12.04
N LEU A 191 47.50 -27.48 -11.49
CA LEU A 191 46.48 -28.52 -11.72
C LEU A 191 45.10 -28.20 -11.11
N THR A 192 44.69 -26.92 -11.09
CA THR A 192 43.42 -26.43 -10.55
C THR A 192 42.44 -26.05 -11.66
N LEU A 193 41.15 -26.29 -11.44
CA LEU A 193 40.09 -25.89 -12.39
C LEU A 193 40.01 -24.36 -12.54
N PRO A 194 39.76 -23.83 -13.76
CA PRO A 194 39.68 -22.39 -14.04
C PRO A 194 38.37 -21.79 -13.51
N THR A 195 38.27 -21.70 -12.18
CA THR A 195 37.09 -21.23 -11.45
C THR A 195 37.04 -19.71 -11.33
N ASP A 196 38.17 -19.02 -11.51
CA ASP A 196 38.26 -17.56 -11.36
C ASP A 196 37.46 -16.78 -12.43
N LEU A 197 37.21 -17.36 -13.61
CA LEU A 197 36.31 -16.81 -14.63
C LEU A 197 34.84 -16.74 -14.19
N TRP A 198 34.47 -17.54 -13.19
CA TRP A 198 33.10 -17.70 -12.71
C TRP A 198 32.91 -17.18 -11.29
N LYS A 199 33.98 -16.67 -10.64
CA LYS A 199 33.89 -16.07 -9.32
C LYS A 199 33.26 -14.69 -9.43
N HIS A 200 32.03 -14.56 -8.94
CA HIS A 200 31.52 -13.24 -8.57
C HIS A 200 32.40 -12.66 -7.45
N GLN A 201 32.79 -11.40 -7.61
CA GLN A 201 33.70 -10.64 -6.74
C GLN A 201 33.33 -10.62 -5.24
N VAL A 202 32.17 -11.20 -4.87
CA VAL A 202 31.58 -11.22 -3.54
C VAL A 202 31.91 -12.50 -2.74
N MET A 203 32.32 -13.61 -3.37
CA MET A 203 32.67 -14.85 -2.64
C MET A 203 34.18 -15.11 -2.65
N LYS A 204 34.85 -14.68 -1.58
CA LYS A 204 36.26 -14.95 -1.27
C LYS A 204 36.46 -16.32 -0.61
N GLU A 205 35.79 -17.36 -1.10
CA GLU A 205 36.05 -18.72 -0.62
C GLU A 205 36.96 -19.44 -1.62
N ASN A 206 38.17 -19.76 -1.17
CA ASN A 206 39.19 -20.43 -1.96
C ASN A 206 38.84 -21.92 -2.05
N PHE A 207 37.96 -22.29 -2.97
CA PHE A 207 37.73 -23.68 -3.31
C PHE A 207 38.73 -24.14 -4.38
N SER A 208 39.69 -24.97 -4.00
CA SER A 208 40.60 -25.66 -4.91
C SER A 208 40.30 -27.16 -4.89
N PHE A 209 39.82 -27.72 -6.00
CA PHE A 209 39.74 -29.16 -6.18
C PHE A 209 41.12 -29.71 -6.58
N ILE A 210 41.62 -30.69 -5.84
CA ILE A 210 42.84 -31.43 -6.20
C ILE A 210 42.49 -32.42 -7.32
N ARG A 211 43.18 -32.36 -8.46
CA ARG A 211 43.00 -33.32 -9.56
C ARG A 211 43.41 -34.74 -9.10
N PRO A 212 42.51 -35.73 -9.11
CA PRO A 212 42.85 -37.11 -8.74
C PRO A 212 43.71 -37.76 -9.83
N GLN A 213 44.87 -38.31 -9.46
CA GLN A 213 45.82 -38.97 -10.37
C GLN A 213 45.46 -40.44 -10.66
N ILE A 214 44.19 -40.71 -10.92
CA ILE A 214 43.67 -42.09 -11.01
C ILE A 214 44.23 -42.81 -12.24
N VAL A 215 44.32 -42.09 -13.36
CA VAL A 215 44.82 -42.65 -14.62
C VAL A 215 46.32 -42.87 -14.54
N GLU A 216 47.04 -41.91 -13.97
CA GLU A 216 48.49 -41.95 -13.79
C GLU A 216 48.89 -43.10 -12.86
N ASN A 217 48.18 -43.27 -11.73
CA ASN A 217 48.43 -44.37 -10.81
C ASN A 217 48.03 -45.74 -11.38
N PHE A 218 47.00 -45.80 -12.22
CA PHE A 218 46.59 -47.02 -12.91
C PHE A 218 47.62 -47.43 -13.97
N VAL A 219 48.10 -46.48 -14.77
CA VAL A 219 49.15 -46.75 -15.77
C VAL A 219 50.43 -47.22 -15.09
N GLN A 220 50.82 -46.61 -13.97
CA GLN A 220 51.97 -47.05 -13.19
C GLN A 220 51.81 -48.50 -12.71
N ARG A 221 50.67 -48.84 -12.07
CA ARG A 221 50.38 -50.20 -11.60
C ARG A 221 50.26 -51.23 -12.73
N LEU A 222 49.70 -50.83 -13.88
CA LEU A 222 49.60 -51.70 -15.06
C LEU A 222 51.00 -52.06 -15.58
N LEU A 223 51.90 -51.08 -15.63
CA LEU A 223 53.28 -51.21 -16.09
C LEU A 223 54.24 -51.83 -15.06
N GLU A 224 53.80 -52.15 -13.84
CA GLU A 224 54.66 -52.81 -12.85
C GLU A 224 54.95 -54.30 -13.17
N ASN A 225 54.03 -55.00 -13.83
CA ASN A 225 54.16 -56.43 -14.17
C ASN A 225 53.85 -56.75 -15.64
N TYR A 226 54.39 -55.96 -16.58
CA TYR A 226 54.25 -56.24 -18.01
C TYR A 226 55.23 -57.34 -18.47
N GLN A 227 54.81 -58.15 -19.44
CA GLN A 227 55.71 -59.06 -20.15
C GLN A 227 56.02 -58.46 -21.53
N ASP A 228 57.31 -58.21 -21.76
CA ASP A 228 57.80 -57.64 -23.02
C ASP A 228 58.00 -58.74 -24.07
N GLY A 229 57.11 -58.77 -25.07
CA GLY A 229 57.18 -59.64 -26.23
C GLY A 229 57.75 -58.94 -27.47
N GLY A 230 58.49 -57.84 -27.32
CA GLY A 230 59.17 -57.11 -28.39
C GLY A 230 58.23 -56.24 -29.25
N LEU A 231 57.25 -56.85 -29.93
CA LEU A 231 56.23 -56.13 -30.72
C LEU A 231 54.89 -56.01 -30.00
N GLU A 232 54.64 -56.86 -28.99
CA GLU A 232 53.39 -56.91 -28.24
C GLU A 232 53.66 -56.93 -26.73
N ILE A 233 52.98 -56.05 -25.99
CA ILE A 233 52.99 -56.03 -24.52
C ILE A 233 51.87 -56.96 -24.05
N THR A 234 52.22 -58.00 -23.30
CA THR A 234 51.22 -58.95 -22.77
C THR A 234 51.12 -58.83 -21.25
N PHE A 235 49.89 -58.88 -20.74
CA PHE A 235 49.60 -58.83 -19.32
C PHE A 235 48.99 -60.16 -18.87
N ARG A 236 49.43 -60.65 -17.70
CA ARG A 236 48.75 -61.78 -17.07
C ARG A 236 47.33 -61.36 -16.70
N LYS A 237 46.37 -62.25 -16.96
CA LYS A 237 44.96 -62.02 -16.64
C LYS A 237 44.75 -61.60 -15.18
N ASP A 238 45.39 -62.30 -14.25
CA ASP A 238 45.27 -62.02 -12.81
C ASP A 238 45.81 -60.63 -12.43
N HIS A 239 46.88 -60.16 -13.08
CA HIS A 239 47.45 -58.82 -12.85
C HIS A 239 46.55 -57.73 -13.42
N LEU A 240 45.99 -57.93 -14.61
CA LEU A 240 45.04 -57.00 -15.21
C LEU A 240 43.76 -56.90 -14.36
N GLU A 241 43.23 -58.03 -13.88
CA GLU A 241 42.08 -58.05 -12.98
C GLU A 241 42.37 -57.30 -11.67
N ALA A 242 43.55 -57.50 -11.07
CA ALA A 242 43.97 -56.74 -9.88
C ALA A 242 44.08 -55.23 -10.15
N CYS A 243 44.66 -54.81 -11.29
CA CYS A 243 44.76 -53.41 -11.68
C CYS A 243 43.39 -52.77 -11.91
N LEU A 244 42.46 -53.49 -12.56
CA LEU A 244 41.09 -53.03 -12.80
C LEU A 244 40.27 -52.92 -11.51
N LEU A 245 40.40 -53.90 -10.59
CA LEU A 245 39.79 -53.82 -9.26
C LEU A 245 40.32 -52.62 -8.48
N SER A 246 41.63 -52.37 -8.56
CA SER A 246 42.24 -51.24 -7.89
C SER A 246 41.81 -49.89 -8.50
N LEU A 247 41.69 -49.81 -9.83
CA LEU A 247 41.12 -48.66 -10.53
C LEU A 247 39.67 -48.42 -10.09
N GLY A 248 38.86 -49.48 -9.99
CA GLY A 248 37.50 -49.39 -9.47
C GLY A 248 37.44 -48.85 -8.04
N CYS A 249 38.37 -49.26 -7.18
CA CYS A 249 38.49 -48.72 -5.82
C CYS A 249 38.86 -47.24 -5.81
N ASP A 250 39.80 -46.81 -6.66
CA ASP A 250 40.26 -45.42 -6.74
C ASP A 250 39.17 -44.49 -7.31
N VAL A 251 38.45 -44.95 -8.34
CA VAL A 251 37.28 -44.23 -8.88
C VAL A 251 36.20 -44.09 -7.81
N MET A 252 35.88 -45.17 -7.08
CA MET A 252 34.89 -45.12 -6.01
C MET A 252 35.34 -44.21 -4.85
N ALA A 253 36.62 -44.20 -4.50
CA ALA A 253 37.17 -43.30 -3.49
C ALA A 253 37.05 -41.84 -3.92
N ARG A 254 37.33 -41.53 -5.19
CA ARG A 254 37.12 -40.20 -5.76
C ARG A 254 35.65 -39.80 -5.73
N GLU A 255 34.73 -40.66 -6.17
CA GLU A 255 33.30 -40.34 -6.16
C GLU A 255 32.80 -40.06 -4.74
N ARG A 256 33.24 -40.85 -3.75
CA ARG A 256 32.94 -40.59 -2.34
C ARG A 256 33.47 -39.24 -1.87
N SER A 257 34.75 -38.94 -2.14
CA SER A 257 35.35 -37.65 -1.76
C SER A 257 34.70 -36.46 -2.47
N ASN A 258 34.33 -36.60 -3.74
CA ASN A 258 33.58 -35.59 -4.48
C ASN A 258 32.20 -35.37 -3.86
N PHE A 259 31.46 -36.45 -3.58
CA PHE A 259 30.15 -36.36 -2.94
C PHE A 259 30.24 -35.70 -1.57
N GLU A 260 31.22 -36.07 -0.74
CA GLU A 260 31.47 -35.44 0.56
C GLU A 260 31.80 -33.95 0.41
N SER A 261 32.66 -33.59 -0.56
CA SER A 261 33.04 -32.19 -0.80
C SER A 261 31.85 -31.34 -1.26
N TYR A 262 31.02 -31.86 -2.17
CA TYR A 262 29.79 -31.19 -2.60
C TYR A 262 28.78 -31.10 -1.45
N SER A 263 28.60 -32.18 -0.68
CA SER A 263 27.72 -32.20 0.48
C SER A 263 28.13 -31.14 1.50
N MET A 264 29.42 -31.06 1.82
CA MET A 264 29.97 -30.04 2.73
C MET A 264 29.78 -28.62 2.18
N CYS A 265 29.96 -28.40 0.87
CA CYS A 265 29.70 -27.10 0.24
C CYS A 265 28.23 -26.70 0.38
N TYR A 266 27.30 -27.60 0.09
CA TYR A 266 25.87 -27.31 0.24
C TYR A 266 25.49 -27.07 1.70
N GLU A 267 26.03 -27.85 2.65
CA GLU A 267 25.80 -27.62 4.08
C GLU A 267 26.33 -26.25 4.52
N HIS A 268 27.55 -25.85 4.12
CA HIS A 268 28.07 -24.52 4.45
C HIS A 268 27.23 -23.39 3.84
N VAL A 269 26.78 -23.54 2.59
CA VAL A 269 25.88 -22.56 1.95
C VAL A 269 24.54 -22.47 2.70
N LEU A 270 23.98 -23.61 3.10
CA LEU A 270 22.74 -23.67 3.87
C LEU A 270 22.90 -23.07 5.26
N GLU A 271 23.98 -23.35 5.96
CA GLU A 271 24.29 -22.76 7.27
C GLU A 271 24.48 -21.26 7.18
N HIS A 272 25.24 -20.77 6.20
CA HIS A 272 25.42 -19.35 5.97
C HIS A 272 24.10 -18.65 5.60
N ALA A 273 23.25 -19.29 4.77
CA ALA A 273 21.92 -18.78 4.45
C ALA A 273 21.01 -18.74 5.69
N ARG A 274 21.03 -19.77 6.54
CA ARG A 274 20.30 -19.81 7.82
C ARG A 274 20.78 -18.71 8.76
N GLN A 275 22.10 -18.51 8.89
CA GLN A 275 22.67 -17.45 9.72
C GLN A 275 22.25 -16.07 9.22
N LYS A 276 22.35 -15.81 7.91
CA LYS A 276 21.87 -14.55 7.32
C LYS A 276 20.38 -14.34 7.51
N LEU A 277 19.57 -15.41 7.36
CA LEU A 277 18.14 -15.35 7.61
C LEU A 277 17.83 -15.00 9.06
N CYS A 278 18.50 -15.63 10.02
CA CYS A 278 18.36 -15.34 11.44
C CYS A 278 18.76 -13.89 11.76
N GLN A 279 19.87 -13.39 11.18
CA GLN A 279 20.27 -11.99 11.33
C GLN A 279 19.21 -11.04 10.76
N LYS A 280 18.67 -11.33 9.58
CA LYS A 280 17.61 -10.53 8.96
C LYS A 280 16.30 -10.57 9.74
N GLU A 281 15.95 -11.72 10.31
CA GLU A 281 14.78 -11.87 11.16
C GLU A 281 14.94 -11.07 12.46
N GLN A 282 16.13 -11.06 13.06
CA GLN A 282 16.45 -10.21 14.21
C GLN A 282 16.42 -8.72 13.85
N GLU A 283 16.97 -8.31 12.71
CA GLU A 283 16.86 -6.93 12.20
C GLU A 283 15.39 -6.54 11.99
N LEU A 284 14.59 -7.42 11.37
CA LEU A 284 13.16 -7.21 11.19
C LEU A 284 12.41 -7.14 12.51
N ASP A 285 12.76 -7.97 13.49
CA ASP A 285 12.18 -7.92 14.82
C ASP A 285 12.55 -6.64 15.54
N ILE A 286 13.77 -6.13 15.39
CA ILE A 286 14.18 -4.82 15.93
C ILE A 286 13.40 -3.69 15.24
N ILE A 287 13.26 -3.74 13.91
CA ILE A 287 12.46 -2.76 13.14
C ILE A 287 11.00 -2.84 13.56
N ARG A 288 10.43 -4.05 13.70
CA ARG A 288 9.05 -4.29 14.14
C ARG A 288 8.83 -3.84 15.58
N ARG A 289 9.83 -3.95 16.45
CA ARG A 289 9.76 -3.50 17.85
C ARG A 289 10.01 -1.98 17.99
N GLY A 290 10.78 -1.39 17.08
CA GLY A 290 10.96 0.06 16.94
C GLY A 290 9.80 0.76 16.21
N GLN A 291 9.01 -0.01 15.44
CA GLN A 291 7.71 0.39 14.93
C GLN A 291 6.66 0.08 16.00
N SER A 292 6.49 0.99 16.96
CA SER A 292 5.16 1.16 17.56
C SER A 292 4.12 1.31 16.43
N PRO A 293 2.87 0.83 16.58
CA PRO A 293 1.90 0.82 15.50
C PRO A 293 1.78 2.23 14.87
N PRO A 294 1.80 2.37 13.53
CA PRO A 294 1.67 3.66 12.88
C PRO A 294 0.19 4.04 12.87
N GLU A 295 -0.39 4.38 14.02
CA GLU A 295 -1.72 5.00 14.04
C GLU A 295 -1.66 6.51 13.78
N ASP A 296 -0.50 7.18 13.93
CA ASP A 296 -0.44 8.65 13.84
C ASP A 296 0.55 9.24 12.80
N ASN A 297 1.60 8.54 12.37
CA ASN A 297 2.60 9.18 11.47
C ASN A 297 2.08 9.42 10.04
N ALA A 298 1.23 8.54 9.51
CA ALA A 298 0.62 8.73 8.19
C ALA A 298 -0.44 9.86 8.21
N GLY A 299 -1.17 10.00 9.33
CA GLY A 299 -2.11 11.09 9.55
C GLY A 299 -1.40 12.44 9.65
N GLN A 300 -0.32 12.53 10.44
CA GLN A 300 0.48 13.75 10.56
C GLN A 300 1.13 14.17 9.24
N ILE A 301 1.65 13.22 8.45
CA ILE A 301 2.19 13.53 7.11
C ILE A 301 1.07 13.97 6.15
N ALA A 302 -0.12 13.37 6.24
CA ALA A 302 -1.27 13.77 5.46
C ALA A 302 -1.77 15.18 5.85
N GLU A 303 -1.82 15.51 7.14
CA GLU A 303 -2.19 16.84 7.65
C GLU A 303 -1.17 17.91 7.26
N LEU A 304 0.13 17.61 7.36
CA LEU A 304 1.19 18.51 6.93
C LEU A 304 1.14 18.74 5.42
N SER A 305 1.00 17.68 4.63
CA SER A 305 0.88 17.80 3.18
C SER A 305 -0.39 18.55 2.75
N HIS A 306 -1.51 18.34 3.43
CA HIS A 306 -2.73 19.10 3.21
C HIS A 306 -2.55 20.58 3.54
N SER A 307 -1.90 20.90 4.68
CA SER A 307 -1.59 22.27 5.09
C SER A 307 -0.69 22.98 4.07
N MET A 308 0.38 22.32 3.62
CA MET A 308 1.25 22.85 2.57
C MET A 308 0.51 23.05 1.24
N ILE A 309 -0.40 22.15 0.87
CA ILE A 309 -1.23 22.30 -0.33
C ILE A 309 -2.16 23.51 -0.19
N MET A 310 -2.76 23.71 0.99
CA MET A 310 -3.59 24.88 1.26
C MET A 310 -2.79 26.18 1.18
N GLU A 311 -1.59 26.22 1.75
CA GLU A 311 -0.69 27.39 1.65
C GLU A 311 -0.28 27.66 0.20
N ILE A 312 0.13 26.63 -0.55
CA ILE A 312 0.46 26.77 -1.97
C ILE A 312 -0.76 27.26 -2.76
N THR A 313 -1.96 26.80 -2.43
CA THR A 313 -3.18 27.23 -3.09
C THR A 313 -3.52 28.69 -2.75
N ALA A 314 -3.38 29.10 -1.49
CA ALA A 314 -3.58 30.47 -1.06
C ALA A 314 -2.55 31.42 -1.70
N LEU A 315 -1.28 31.02 -1.75
CA LEU A 315 -0.22 31.79 -2.41
C LEU A 315 -0.45 31.89 -3.92
N ARG A 316 -0.94 30.83 -4.56
CA ARG A 316 -1.33 30.88 -5.98
C ARG A 316 -2.50 31.83 -6.22
N ALA A 317 -3.50 31.84 -5.33
CA ALA A 317 -4.61 32.79 -5.41
C ALA A 317 -4.13 34.24 -5.23
N GLN A 318 -3.27 34.50 -4.24
CA GLN A 318 -2.68 35.83 -4.05
C GLN A 318 -1.83 36.26 -5.25
N LEU A 319 -1.07 35.34 -5.85
CA LEU A 319 -0.32 35.62 -7.08
C LEU A 319 -1.26 36.01 -8.22
N THR A 320 -2.35 35.29 -8.42
CA THR A 320 -3.31 35.62 -9.49
C THR A 320 -4.01 36.95 -9.24
N ASP A 321 -4.36 37.27 -7.99
CA ASP A 321 -4.95 38.56 -7.63
C ASP A 321 -3.96 39.72 -7.93
N LEU A 322 -2.68 39.55 -7.54
CA LEU A 322 -1.63 40.52 -7.84
C LEU A 322 -1.34 40.66 -9.34
N GLU A 323 -1.41 39.57 -10.11
CA GLU A 323 -1.28 39.61 -11.57
C GLU A 323 -2.44 40.38 -12.22
N GLU A 324 -3.67 40.20 -11.72
CA GLU A 324 -4.85 40.95 -12.15
C GLU A 324 -4.73 42.44 -11.81
N GLU A 325 -4.33 42.78 -10.59
CA GLU A 325 -4.06 44.16 -10.17
C GLU A 325 -2.99 44.82 -11.03
N ASN A 326 -1.89 44.12 -11.34
CA ASN A 326 -0.83 44.62 -12.20
C ASN A 326 -1.33 44.89 -13.62
N LEU A 327 -2.17 44.00 -14.16
CA LEU A 327 -2.79 44.19 -15.48
C LEU A 327 -3.74 45.39 -15.47
N ASN A 328 -4.54 45.55 -14.41
CA ASN A 328 -5.43 46.68 -14.23
C ASN A 328 -4.65 48.01 -14.14
N LEU A 329 -3.60 48.07 -13.34
CA LEU A 329 -2.72 49.23 -13.25
C LEU A 329 -2.06 49.57 -14.60
N LYS A 330 -1.60 48.57 -15.36
CA LYS A 330 -1.07 48.80 -16.71
C LYS A 330 -2.14 49.36 -17.65
N THR A 331 -3.38 48.88 -17.58
CA THR A 331 -4.48 49.44 -18.38
C THR A 331 -4.83 50.86 -17.96
N GLN A 332 -4.79 51.16 -16.67
CA GLN A 332 -5.05 52.49 -16.13
C GLN A 332 -3.97 53.49 -16.56
N ILE A 333 -2.69 53.15 -16.41
CA ILE A 333 -1.58 54.01 -16.86
C ILE A 333 -1.67 54.27 -18.37
N ARG A 334 -1.95 53.24 -19.19
CA ARG A 334 -2.13 53.43 -20.64
C ARG A 334 -3.28 54.38 -20.95
N LYS A 335 -4.38 54.30 -20.20
CA LYS A 335 -5.54 55.18 -20.35
C LYS A 335 -5.20 56.61 -19.94
N GLU A 336 -4.53 56.81 -18.81
CA GLU A 336 -4.09 58.12 -18.34
C GLU A 336 -3.15 58.79 -19.35
N VAL A 337 -2.14 58.07 -19.84
CA VAL A 337 -1.23 58.58 -20.88
C VAL A 337 -1.98 58.93 -22.17
N GLN A 338 -2.96 58.12 -22.57
CA GLN A 338 -3.79 58.39 -23.73
C GLN A 338 -4.63 59.66 -23.54
N GLU A 339 -5.24 59.84 -22.37
CA GLU A 339 -6.02 61.02 -22.02
C GLU A 339 -5.17 62.29 -21.96
N GLU A 340 -3.97 62.22 -21.37
CA GLU A 340 -3.00 63.33 -21.37
C GLU A 340 -2.54 63.69 -22.78
N TYR A 341 -2.26 62.69 -23.62
CA TYR A 341 -1.90 62.91 -25.01
C TYR A 341 -3.05 63.54 -25.80
N GLU A 342 -4.28 63.05 -25.64
CA GLU A 342 -5.46 63.63 -26.27
C GLU A 342 -5.71 65.06 -25.82
N ALA A 343 -5.56 65.37 -24.52
CA ALA A 343 -5.67 66.72 -23.99
C ALA A 343 -4.60 67.66 -24.56
N LEU A 344 -3.35 67.19 -24.68
CA LEU A 344 -2.27 67.96 -25.31
C LEU A 344 -2.55 68.24 -26.78
N VAL A 345 -3.00 67.23 -27.53
CA VAL A 345 -3.37 67.37 -28.94
C VAL A 345 -4.51 68.37 -29.10
N GLN A 346 -5.54 68.29 -28.25
CA GLN A 346 -6.64 69.26 -28.24
C GLN A 346 -6.15 70.67 -27.93
N ALA A 347 -5.28 70.85 -26.93
CA ALA A 347 -4.71 72.16 -26.59
C ALA A 347 -3.87 72.74 -27.73
N LEU A 348 -3.10 71.90 -28.43
CA LEU A 348 -2.34 72.29 -29.61
C LEU A 348 -3.28 72.71 -30.75
N PHE A 349 -4.35 71.96 -31.00
CA PHE A 349 -5.36 72.35 -31.99
C PHE A 349 -6.04 73.69 -31.65
N VAL A 350 -6.41 73.91 -30.39
CA VAL A 350 -6.98 75.19 -29.93
C VAL A 350 -5.99 76.34 -30.13
N THR A 351 -4.71 76.12 -29.81
CA THR A 351 -3.65 77.13 -30.00
C THR A 351 -3.43 77.45 -31.48
N CYS A 352 -3.41 76.43 -32.35
CA CYS A 352 -3.32 76.61 -33.79
C CYS A 352 -4.50 77.41 -34.35
N LEU A 353 -5.73 77.13 -33.89
CA LEU A 353 -6.91 77.90 -34.27
C LEU A 353 -6.80 79.36 -33.80
N HIS A 354 -6.34 79.60 -32.57
CA HIS A 354 -6.13 80.96 -32.06
C HIS A 354 -5.09 81.75 -32.85
N ILE A 355 -3.96 81.13 -33.20
CA ILE A 355 -2.93 81.77 -34.04
C ILE A 355 -3.50 82.11 -35.41
N LYS A 356 -4.30 81.20 -36.00
CA LYS A 356 -4.96 81.43 -37.28
C LYS A 356 -5.94 82.61 -37.21
N GLU A 357 -6.78 82.67 -36.17
CA GLU A 357 -7.68 83.80 -35.93
C GLU A 357 -6.91 85.13 -35.83
N LYS A 358 -5.80 85.15 -35.10
CA LYS A 358 -4.94 86.35 -34.98
C LYS A 358 -4.29 86.75 -36.31
N LEU A 359 -3.91 85.79 -37.14
CA LEU A 359 -3.38 86.06 -38.48
C LEU A 359 -4.47 86.65 -39.39
N GLU A 360 -5.68 86.10 -39.36
CA GLU A 360 -6.83 86.61 -40.10
C GLU A 360 -7.20 88.03 -39.66
N GLU A 361 -7.20 88.31 -38.35
CA GLU A 361 -7.40 89.65 -37.78
C GLU A 361 -6.33 90.64 -38.28
N ASN A 362 -5.05 90.24 -38.28
CA ASN A 362 -3.96 91.07 -38.82
C ASN A 362 -4.09 91.31 -40.33
N GLN A 363 -4.53 90.30 -41.09
CA GLN A 363 -4.80 90.44 -42.51
C GLN A 363 -5.94 91.44 -42.77
N LEU A 364 -7.03 91.36 -42.01
CA LEU A 364 -8.14 92.32 -42.09
C LEU A 364 -7.69 93.74 -41.74
N ASN A 365 -6.94 93.90 -40.64
CA ASN A 365 -6.38 95.20 -40.24
C ASN A 365 -5.44 95.79 -41.32
N LEU A 366 -4.63 94.96 -41.98
CA LEU A 366 -3.78 95.40 -43.08
C LEU A 366 -4.61 95.82 -44.30
N ILE A 367 -5.61 95.02 -44.69
CA ILE A 367 -6.52 95.36 -45.79
C ILE A 367 -7.22 96.69 -45.48
N GLN A 368 -7.69 96.89 -44.26
CA GLN A 368 -8.30 98.14 -43.83
C GLN A 368 -7.33 99.32 -43.95
N LYS A 369 -6.11 99.22 -43.42
CA LYS A 369 -5.09 100.28 -43.55
C LYS A 369 -4.75 100.60 -45.00
N VAL A 370 -4.66 99.58 -45.85
CA VAL A 370 -4.43 99.78 -47.30
C VAL A 370 -5.63 100.48 -47.92
N CYS A 371 -6.86 100.12 -47.57
CA CYS A 371 -8.06 100.80 -48.05
C CYS A 371 -8.14 102.25 -47.57
N GLU A 372 -7.78 102.53 -46.32
CA GLU A 372 -7.67 103.87 -45.74
C GLU A 372 -6.62 104.69 -46.50
N LEU A 373 -5.40 104.17 -46.69
CA LEU A 373 -4.35 104.83 -47.47
C LEU A 373 -4.78 105.10 -48.92
N VAL A 374 -5.43 104.12 -49.58
CA VAL A 374 -5.98 104.32 -50.92
C VAL A 374 -7.06 105.40 -50.91
N GLY A 375 -7.89 105.45 -49.86
CA GLY A 375 -8.86 106.51 -49.61
C GLY A 375 -8.19 107.87 -49.48
N GLU A 376 -7.17 107.98 -48.62
CA GLU A 376 -6.36 109.18 -48.39
C GLU A 376 -5.71 109.67 -49.70
N VAL A 377 -5.03 108.79 -50.44
CA VAL A 377 -4.40 109.11 -51.73
C VAL A 377 -5.45 109.53 -52.76
N ARG A 378 -6.64 108.90 -52.78
CA ARG A 378 -7.74 109.35 -53.64
C ARG A 378 -8.24 110.73 -53.22
N THR A 379 -8.44 110.99 -51.93
CA THR A 379 -8.87 112.31 -51.44
C THR A 379 -7.82 113.39 -51.70
N GLU A 380 -6.54 113.10 -51.48
CA GLU A 380 -5.42 113.98 -51.79
C GLU A 380 -5.33 114.23 -53.30
N GLY A 381 -5.54 113.20 -54.12
CA GLY A 381 -5.65 113.33 -55.58
C GLY A 381 -6.81 114.22 -56.01
N ILE A 382 -8.00 114.04 -55.41
CA ILE A 382 -9.18 114.87 -55.66
C ILE A 382 -8.93 116.30 -55.19
N ASP A 383 -8.33 116.51 -54.03
CA ASP A 383 -8.02 117.83 -53.48
C ASP A 383 -6.92 118.53 -54.28
N ASN A 384 -5.90 117.80 -54.74
CA ASN A 384 -4.89 118.31 -55.67
C ASN A 384 -5.52 118.67 -57.01
N MET A 385 -6.43 117.85 -57.54
CA MET A 385 -7.17 118.13 -58.77
C MET A 385 -8.14 119.30 -58.59
N LYS A 386 -8.78 119.46 -57.42
CA LYS A 386 -9.64 120.59 -57.05
C LYS A 386 -8.81 121.86 -56.85
N ASN A 387 -7.63 121.77 -56.25
CA ASN A 387 -6.67 122.85 -56.11
C ASN A 387 -6.09 123.27 -57.47
N LEU A 388 -5.80 122.32 -58.36
CA LEU A 388 -5.48 122.58 -59.76
C LEU A 388 -6.65 123.24 -60.47
N LYS A 389 -7.88 122.75 -60.32
CA LYS A 389 -9.10 123.35 -60.89
C LYS A 389 -9.45 124.73 -60.29
N LYS A 390 -9.00 125.03 -59.07
CA LYS A 390 -9.05 126.38 -58.44
C LYS A 390 -7.93 127.29 -58.96
N LYS A 391 -6.69 126.79 -59.12
CA LYS A 391 -5.55 127.52 -59.69
C LYS A 391 -5.73 127.80 -61.19
N TRP A 392 -6.42 126.90 -61.88
CA TRP A 392 -6.80 126.97 -63.28
C TRP A 392 -8.32 127.12 -63.33
N GLY A 393 -8.83 128.32 -63.02
CA GLY A 393 -10.27 128.56 -62.88
C GLY A 393 -11.11 127.89 -63.97
N SER A 394 -11.89 126.86 -63.59
CA SER A 394 -12.82 126.19 -64.48
C SER A 394 -14.14 125.90 -63.76
N ALA A 395 -15.18 126.63 -64.19
CA ALA A 395 -16.55 126.49 -63.76
C ALA A 395 -17.28 125.44 -64.60
N ARG A 396 -17.67 124.31 -64.00
CA ARG A 396 -18.87 123.51 -64.35
C ARG A 396 -19.25 122.54 -63.20
N PRO A 397 -20.55 122.29 -62.95
CA PRO A 397 -21.05 121.53 -61.80
C PRO A 397 -21.09 120.01 -62.01
N ASP A 398 -21.16 119.28 -60.89
CA ASP A 398 -21.09 117.83 -60.67
C ASP A 398 -22.25 117.02 -61.28
N GLU A 399 -21.95 115.81 -61.77
CA GLU A 399 -22.94 114.71 -61.94
C GLU A 399 -22.67 113.64 -60.87
N GLU A 400 -23.67 113.38 -60.02
CA GLU A 400 -23.69 112.40 -58.96
C GLU A 400 -23.58 110.95 -59.49
N MET A 401 -22.70 110.17 -58.87
CA MET A 401 -22.51 108.75 -59.15
C MET A 401 -23.56 107.90 -58.40
N GLN A 402 -24.66 107.51 -59.08
CA GLN A 402 -25.63 106.53 -58.55
C GLN A 402 -25.10 105.08 -58.63
N GLU A 403 -25.24 104.30 -57.55
CA GLU A 403 -24.97 102.85 -57.54
C GLU A 403 -26.12 102.05 -58.20
N SER A 404 -25.79 101.01 -58.99
CA SER A 404 -26.75 100.26 -59.80
C SER A 404 -27.45 99.09 -59.06
N PRO A 405 -28.73 98.77 -59.40
CA PRO A 405 -29.56 97.76 -58.70
C PRO A 405 -29.05 96.31 -58.79
N ALA A 406 -28.15 96.00 -59.72
CA ALA A 406 -27.54 94.68 -59.85
C ALA A 406 -26.63 94.31 -58.66
N LYS A 407 -26.06 95.31 -57.96
CA LYS A 407 -25.22 95.09 -56.78
C LYS A 407 -26.03 94.63 -55.56
N GLU A 408 -27.29 95.05 -55.44
CA GLU A 408 -28.16 94.66 -54.33
C GLU A 408 -28.63 93.20 -54.44
N GLN A 409 -28.93 92.74 -55.65
CA GLN A 409 -29.34 91.34 -55.90
C GLN A 409 -28.20 90.35 -55.62
N LEU A 410 -26.96 90.70 -55.95
CA LEU A 410 -25.79 89.88 -55.62
C LEU A 410 -25.59 89.76 -54.10
N ARG A 411 -25.75 90.86 -53.36
CA ARG A 411 -25.68 90.84 -51.88
C ARG A 411 -26.75 89.93 -51.25
N ALA A 412 -27.97 89.92 -51.79
CA ALA A 412 -29.03 89.04 -51.30
C ALA A 412 -28.71 87.54 -51.53
N LEU A 413 -28.21 87.19 -52.72
CA LEU A 413 -27.81 85.80 -53.03
C LEU A 413 -26.61 85.34 -52.19
N GLU A 414 -25.65 86.23 -51.93
CA GLU A 414 -24.53 85.94 -51.03
C GLU A 414 -25.02 85.66 -49.59
N GLN A 415 -25.97 86.46 -49.10
CA GLN A 415 -26.58 86.26 -47.78
C GLN A 415 -27.32 84.91 -47.70
N ASP A 416 -28.10 84.56 -48.72
CA ASP A 416 -28.82 83.29 -48.79
C ASP A 416 -27.87 82.10 -48.85
N ASN A 417 -26.79 82.19 -49.63
CA ASN A 417 -25.77 81.15 -49.70
C ASN A 417 -25.06 80.95 -48.35
N CYS A 418 -24.74 82.05 -47.63
CA CYS A 418 -24.22 81.98 -46.27
C CYS A 418 -25.21 81.27 -45.31
N SER A 419 -26.51 81.53 -45.44
CA SER A 419 -27.55 80.90 -44.62
C SER A 419 -27.68 79.39 -44.89
N LEU A 420 -27.60 78.99 -46.17
CA LEU A 420 -27.66 77.59 -46.60
C LEU A 420 -26.42 76.81 -46.13
N ALA A 421 -25.23 77.41 -46.25
CA ALA A 421 -24.00 76.82 -45.74
C ALA A 421 -24.09 76.55 -44.21
N ALA A 422 -24.66 77.48 -43.44
CA ALA A 422 -24.88 77.29 -42.01
C ALA A 422 -25.87 76.15 -41.70
N LEU A 423 -26.94 76.02 -42.49
CA LEU A 423 -27.91 74.91 -42.37
C LEU A 423 -27.28 73.55 -42.68
N VAL A 424 -26.48 73.45 -43.75
CA VAL A 424 -25.76 72.22 -44.10
C VAL A 424 -24.79 71.81 -42.98
N CYS A 425 -24.08 72.77 -42.38
CA CYS A 425 -23.22 72.51 -41.22
C CYS A 425 -24.01 71.97 -40.02
N LYS A 426 -25.19 72.54 -39.72
CA LYS A 426 -26.09 72.04 -38.66
C LYS A 426 -26.55 70.62 -38.93
N VAL A 427 -27.03 70.31 -40.15
CA VAL A 427 -27.48 68.95 -40.52
C VAL A 427 -26.33 67.94 -40.40
N ARG A 428 -25.13 68.30 -40.85
CA ARG A 428 -23.93 67.44 -40.69
C ARG A 428 -23.59 67.19 -39.22
N SER A 429 -23.67 68.22 -38.38
CA SER A 429 -23.44 68.07 -36.93
C SER A 429 -24.48 67.16 -36.28
N LEU A 430 -25.78 67.35 -36.57
CA LEU A 430 -26.86 66.51 -36.06
C LEU A 430 -26.73 65.05 -36.52
N GLY A 431 -26.28 64.82 -37.76
CA GLY A 431 -25.97 63.48 -38.27
C GLY A 431 -24.87 62.79 -37.45
N ARG A 432 -23.78 63.50 -37.14
CA ARG A 432 -22.71 62.99 -36.27
C ARG A 432 -23.20 62.69 -34.86
N TRP A 433 -24.01 63.58 -34.27
CA TRP A 433 -24.61 63.36 -32.94
C TRP A 433 -25.50 62.12 -32.90
N ARG A 434 -26.33 61.91 -33.93
CA ARG A 434 -27.19 60.72 -34.04
C ARG A 434 -26.36 59.43 -34.10
N LEU A 435 -25.29 59.42 -34.90
CA LEU A 435 -24.39 58.27 -35.01
C LEU A 435 -23.67 58.00 -33.68
N ALA A 436 -23.14 59.03 -33.02
CA ALA A 436 -22.49 58.90 -31.72
C ALA A 436 -23.46 58.35 -30.65
N ALA A 437 -24.70 58.87 -30.59
CA ALA A 437 -25.71 58.39 -29.65
C ALA A 437 -26.10 56.92 -29.91
N GLN A 438 -26.19 56.50 -31.16
CA GLN A 438 -26.44 55.09 -31.51
C GLN A 438 -25.25 54.20 -31.12
N GLN A 439 -24.03 54.65 -31.39
CA GLN A 439 -22.82 53.91 -31.05
C GLN A 439 -22.70 53.70 -29.54
N GLU A 440 -22.94 54.73 -28.73
CA GLU A 440 -22.95 54.62 -27.27
C GLU A 440 -24.04 53.68 -26.74
N ARG A 441 -25.23 53.70 -27.36
CA ARG A 441 -26.30 52.75 -27.01
C ARG A 441 -25.89 51.30 -27.28
N PHE A 442 -25.31 51.02 -28.45
CA PHE A 442 -24.85 49.67 -28.78
C PHE A 442 -23.68 49.24 -27.91
N ARG A 443 -22.75 50.15 -27.60
CA ARG A 443 -21.64 49.90 -26.68
C ARG A 443 -22.13 49.56 -25.28
N GLY A 444 -23.14 50.27 -24.79
CA GLY A 444 -23.79 49.97 -23.50
C GLY A 444 -24.49 48.61 -23.49
N GLN A 445 -25.20 48.26 -24.57
CA GLN A 445 -25.82 46.94 -24.71
C GLN A 445 -24.80 45.80 -24.77
N LEU A 446 -23.72 45.97 -25.53
CA LEU A 446 -22.63 45.01 -25.60
C LEU A 446 -21.98 44.81 -24.23
N SER A 447 -21.65 45.89 -23.52
CA SER A 447 -21.05 45.79 -22.18
C SER A 447 -21.98 45.09 -21.18
N LYS A 448 -23.29 45.33 -21.28
CA LYS A 448 -24.28 44.63 -20.43
C LYS A 448 -24.34 43.14 -20.74
N ALA A 449 -24.43 42.78 -22.02
CA ALA A 449 -24.48 41.38 -22.45
C ALA A 449 -23.19 40.63 -22.10
N GLU A 450 -22.02 41.26 -22.23
CA GLU A 450 -20.73 40.70 -21.81
C GLU A 450 -20.71 40.43 -20.29
N LYS A 451 -21.19 41.36 -19.47
CA LYS A 451 -21.29 41.17 -18.01
C LYS A 451 -22.23 40.02 -17.65
N GLU A 452 -23.40 39.94 -18.30
CA GLU A 452 -24.36 38.85 -18.09
C GLU A 452 -23.77 37.49 -18.50
N ALA A 453 -23.05 37.42 -19.64
CA ALA A 453 -22.39 36.21 -20.09
C ALA A 453 -21.27 35.76 -19.13
N MET A 454 -20.46 36.70 -18.63
CA MET A 454 -19.42 36.41 -17.64
C MET A 454 -20.01 35.92 -16.32
N GLN A 455 -21.11 36.52 -15.86
CA GLN A 455 -21.83 36.09 -14.67
C GLN A 455 -22.43 34.69 -14.83
N SER A 456 -23.09 34.42 -15.96
CA SER A 456 -23.63 33.09 -16.28
C SER A 456 -22.54 32.02 -16.34
N LYS A 457 -21.38 32.34 -16.94
CA LYS A 457 -20.22 31.43 -16.95
C LYS A 457 -19.73 31.12 -15.53
N LYS A 458 -19.69 32.12 -14.64
CA LYS A 458 -19.31 31.94 -13.23
C LYS A 458 -20.29 31.02 -12.50
N GLU A 459 -21.59 31.22 -12.69
CA GLU A 459 -22.63 30.37 -12.10
C GLU A 459 -22.54 28.92 -12.60
N CYS A 460 -22.31 28.72 -13.90
CA CYS A 460 -22.11 27.38 -14.47
C CYS A 460 -20.89 26.67 -13.85
N LEU A 461 -19.78 27.39 -13.67
CA LEU A 461 -18.59 26.83 -13.03
C LEU A 461 -18.83 26.48 -11.57
N ASN A 462 -19.58 27.31 -10.84
CA ASN A 462 -19.95 27.03 -9.45
C ASN A 462 -20.82 25.77 -9.33
N ILE A 463 -21.85 25.64 -10.19
CA ILE A 463 -22.69 24.44 -10.23
C ILE A 463 -21.86 23.20 -10.54
N LYS A 464 -20.93 23.29 -11.50
CA LYS A 464 -20.03 22.18 -11.85
C LYS A 464 -19.15 21.78 -10.66
N LEU A 465 -18.58 22.76 -9.95
CA LEU A 465 -17.76 22.51 -8.77
C LEU A 465 -18.56 21.81 -7.66
N MET A 466 -19.78 22.28 -7.37
CA MET A 466 -20.68 21.65 -6.39
C MET A 466 -21.01 20.20 -6.79
N ALA A 467 -21.32 19.95 -8.07
CA ALA A 467 -21.59 18.61 -8.57
C ALA A 467 -20.36 17.69 -8.45
N GLU A 468 -19.15 18.19 -8.72
CA GLU A 468 -17.91 17.43 -8.52
C GLU A 468 -17.69 17.07 -7.04
N GLN A 469 -17.95 18.00 -6.11
CA GLN A 469 -17.88 17.75 -4.66
C GLN A 469 -18.89 16.68 -4.23
N GLU A 470 -20.14 16.73 -4.71
CA GLU A 470 -21.17 15.73 -4.43
C GLU A 470 -20.74 14.34 -4.93
N VAL A 471 -20.16 14.25 -6.13
CA VAL A 471 -19.64 12.98 -6.67
C VAL A 471 -18.55 12.40 -5.78
N VAL A 472 -17.64 13.23 -5.24
CA VAL A 472 -16.61 12.76 -4.31
C VAL A 472 -17.24 12.23 -3.02
N LEU A 473 -18.20 12.95 -2.44
CA LEU A 473 -18.90 12.53 -1.23
C LEU A 473 -19.65 11.20 -1.43
N LEU A 474 -20.35 11.04 -2.55
CA LEU A 474 -21.03 9.80 -2.90
C LEU A 474 -20.06 8.63 -3.10
N ARG A 475 -18.90 8.87 -3.70
CA ARG A 475 -17.84 7.85 -3.83
C ARG A 475 -17.31 7.40 -2.46
N GLN A 476 -17.10 8.35 -1.54
CA GLN A 476 -16.67 8.04 -0.18
C GLN A 476 -17.73 7.22 0.58
N GLN A 477 -19.00 7.60 0.49
CA GLN A 477 -20.12 6.86 1.09
C GLN A 477 -20.23 5.44 0.54
N LEU A 478 -20.12 5.28 -0.78
CA LEU A 478 -20.17 3.98 -1.44
C LEU A 478 -19.00 3.08 -1.01
N LEU A 479 -17.81 3.63 -0.81
CA LEU A 479 -16.66 2.89 -0.31
C LEU A 479 -16.86 2.45 1.15
N ALA A 480 -17.39 3.33 2.01
CA ALA A 480 -17.73 3.00 3.39
C ALA A 480 -18.79 1.88 3.46
N LEU A 481 -19.83 1.95 2.62
CA LEU A 481 -20.86 0.91 2.53
C LEU A 481 -20.30 -0.43 2.06
N ARG A 482 -19.40 -0.44 1.07
CA ARG A 482 -18.73 -1.67 0.62
C ARG A 482 -17.88 -2.29 1.72
N GLN A 483 -17.16 -1.49 2.51
CA GLN A 483 -16.39 -1.98 3.64
C GLN A 483 -17.28 -2.54 4.74
N ALA A 484 -18.39 -1.86 5.07
CA ALA A 484 -19.37 -2.35 6.03
C ALA A 484 -20.00 -3.68 5.58
N LEU A 485 -20.34 -3.80 4.29
CA LEU A 485 -20.85 -5.03 3.70
C LEU A 485 -19.83 -6.17 3.80
N ALA A 486 -18.56 -5.93 3.45
CA ALA A 486 -17.51 -6.93 3.54
C ALA A 486 -17.31 -7.43 4.99
N ARG A 487 -17.37 -6.53 5.97
CA ARG A 487 -17.32 -6.88 7.40
C ARG A 487 -18.52 -7.75 7.80
N ALA A 488 -19.74 -7.35 7.43
CA ALA A 488 -20.95 -8.11 7.71
C ALA A 488 -20.93 -9.51 7.04
N GLN A 489 -20.40 -9.61 5.83
CA GLN A 489 -20.21 -10.89 5.14
C GLN A 489 -19.20 -11.79 5.88
N ALA A 490 -18.07 -11.24 6.32
CA ALA A 490 -17.09 -11.98 7.12
C ALA A 490 -17.69 -12.46 8.46
N ASP A 491 -18.49 -11.62 9.12
CA ASP A 491 -19.19 -11.97 10.36
C ASP A 491 -20.19 -13.11 10.15
N ASN A 492 -20.98 -13.04 9.08
CA ASN A 492 -21.93 -14.09 8.73
C ASN A 492 -21.22 -15.43 8.49
N MET A 493 -20.11 -15.41 7.73
CA MET A 493 -19.27 -16.61 7.52
C MET A 493 -18.72 -17.19 8.83
N ARG A 494 -18.32 -16.33 9.79
CA ARG A 494 -17.87 -16.78 11.12
C ARG A 494 -19.01 -17.43 11.91
N MET A 495 -20.18 -16.79 11.93
CA MET A 495 -21.37 -17.31 12.62
C MET A 495 -21.84 -18.63 12.03
N SER A 496 -21.85 -18.76 10.70
CA SER A 496 -22.20 -20.01 10.01
C SER A 496 -21.25 -21.14 10.40
N LYS A 497 -19.93 -20.90 10.43
CA LYS A 497 -18.96 -21.90 10.88
C LYS A 497 -19.16 -22.28 12.35
N GLN A 498 -19.45 -21.31 13.21
CA GLN A 498 -19.72 -21.58 14.62
C GLN A 498 -20.98 -22.42 14.81
N GLN A 499 -22.04 -22.14 14.05
CA GLN A 499 -23.27 -22.92 14.05
C GLN A 499 -23.04 -24.35 13.54
N GLU A 500 -22.25 -24.53 12.48
CA GLU A 500 -21.88 -25.85 11.98
C GLU A 500 -21.11 -26.65 13.03
N ASN A 501 -20.13 -26.04 13.68
CA ASN A 501 -19.36 -26.67 14.76
C ASN A 501 -20.25 -27.07 15.94
N GLN A 502 -21.21 -26.22 16.34
CA GLN A 502 -22.19 -26.57 17.38
C GLN A 502 -23.08 -27.72 16.93
N GLY A 503 -23.51 -27.74 15.67
CA GLY A 503 -24.29 -28.84 15.09
C GLY A 503 -23.53 -30.16 15.09
N GLN A 504 -22.23 -30.13 14.77
CA GLN A 504 -21.36 -31.32 14.85
C GLN A 504 -21.23 -31.81 16.30
N LEU A 505 -20.98 -30.92 17.25
CA LEU A 505 -20.86 -31.26 18.67
C LEU A 505 -22.15 -31.89 19.23
N LEU A 506 -23.32 -31.37 18.83
CA LEU A 506 -24.61 -31.94 19.21
C LEU A 506 -24.79 -33.36 18.65
N LYS A 507 -24.46 -33.59 17.37
CA LYS A 507 -24.52 -34.94 16.77
C LYS A 507 -23.59 -35.92 17.48
N GLU A 508 -22.38 -35.50 17.83
CA GLU A 508 -21.46 -36.32 18.63
C GLU A 508 -22.00 -36.63 20.02
N LEU A 509 -22.64 -35.65 20.67
CA LEU A 509 -23.23 -35.83 21.99
C LEU A 509 -24.42 -36.79 21.94
N GLU A 510 -25.29 -36.67 20.93
CA GLU A 510 -26.35 -37.65 20.67
C GLU A 510 -25.78 -39.05 20.45
N HIS A 511 -24.73 -39.19 19.63
CA HIS A 511 -24.05 -40.47 19.43
C HIS A 511 -23.49 -41.04 20.73
N ARG A 512 -22.82 -40.23 21.57
CA ARG A 512 -22.33 -40.67 22.88
C ARG A 512 -23.47 -41.12 23.79
N VAL A 513 -24.54 -40.34 23.89
CA VAL A 513 -25.70 -40.68 24.75
C VAL A 513 -26.37 -41.97 24.28
N THR A 514 -26.55 -42.18 22.98
CA THR A 514 -27.11 -43.42 22.45
C THR A 514 -26.20 -44.62 22.74
N GLN A 515 -24.89 -44.49 22.56
CA GLN A 515 -23.94 -45.55 22.90
C GLN A 515 -23.96 -45.87 24.39
N GLU A 516 -23.95 -44.87 25.27
CA GLU A 516 -24.04 -45.08 26.71
C GLU A 516 -25.36 -45.74 27.14
N ALA A 517 -26.48 -45.37 26.51
CA ALA A 517 -27.78 -46.00 26.76
C ALA A 517 -27.75 -47.49 26.37
N LEU A 518 -27.17 -47.83 25.22
CA LEU A 518 -26.99 -49.22 24.79
C LEU A 518 -26.09 -50.00 25.75
N HIS A 519 -24.97 -49.41 26.20
CA HIS A 519 -24.07 -50.07 27.16
C HIS A 519 -24.76 -50.29 28.51
N ARG A 520 -25.53 -49.31 29.00
CA ARG A 520 -26.34 -49.45 30.22
C ARG A 520 -27.37 -50.58 30.07
N GLN A 521 -28.08 -50.64 28.96
CA GLN A 521 -29.06 -51.69 28.69
C GLN A 521 -28.41 -53.09 28.65
N GLN A 522 -27.24 -53.22 28.02
CA GLN A 522 -26.47 -54.48 28.02
C GLN A 522 -26.04 -54.89 29.42
N LEU A 523 -25.56 -53.94 30.24
CA LEU A 523 -25.17 -54.21 31.62
C LEU A 523 -26.36 -54.68 32.46
N ASP A 524 -27.53 -54.05 32.30
CA ASP A 524 -28.73 -54.42 33.03
C ASP A 524 -29.23 -55.82 32.62
N LEU A 525 -29.16 -56.17 31.33
CA LEU A 525 -29.44 -57.54 30.87
C LEU A 525 -28.48 -58.58 31.48
N MET A 526 -27.19 -58.26 31.60
CA MET A 526 -26.23 -59.14 32.27
C MET A 526 -26.54 -59.29 33.76
N LYS A 527 -26.90 -58.20 34.45
CA LYS A 527 -27.30 -58.25 35.87
C LYS A 527 -28.56 -59.07 36.07
N THR A 528 -29.59 -58.91 35.24
CA THR A 528 -30.83 -59.69 35.35
C THR A 528 -30.56 -61.17 35.11
N SER A 529 -29.81 -61.53 34.07
CA SER A 529 -29.44 -62.94 33.80
C SER A 529 -28.60 -63.56 34.92
N SER A 530 -27.70 -62.78 35.55
CA SER A 530 -26.94 -63.25 36.71
C SER A 530 -27.83 -63.42 37.95
N MET A 531 -28.82 -62.54 38.14
CA MET A 531 -29.77 -62.65 39.24
C MET A 531 -30.72 -63.82 39.07
N GLU A 532 -31.18 -64.10 37.83
CA GLU A 532 -31.96 -65.28 37.48
C GLU A 532 -31.21 -66.58 37.80
N LYS A 533 -29.93 -66.69 37.40
CA LYS A 533 -29.09 -67.84 37.77
C LYS A 533 -28.95 -68.01 39.28
N LEU A 534 -28.76 -66.91 40.01
CA LEU A 534 -28.68 -66.96 41.47
C LEU A 534 -29.99 -67.41 42.10
N LEU A 535 -31.13 -66.98 41.55
CA LEU A 535 -32.46 -67.43 41.99
C LEU A 535 -32.65 -68.92 41.72
N GLU A 536 -32.26 -69.42 40.54
CA GLU A 536 -32.27 -70.86 40.23
C GLU A 536 -31.38 -71.65 41.20
N ASP A 537 -30.16 -71.17 41.49
CA ASP A 537 -29.25 -71.81 42.45
C ASP A 537 -29.82 -71.83 43.87
N VAL A 538 -30.48 -70.74 44.29
CA VAL A 538 -31.17 -70.65 45.59
C VAL A 538 -32.33 -71.62 45.64
N GLU A 539 -33.14 -71.70 44.59
CA GLU A 539 -34.26 -72.64 44.48
C GLU A 539 -33.78 -74.10 44.54
N GLN A 540 -32.72 -74.45 43.81
CA GLN A 540 -32.10 -75.79 43.88
C GLN A 540 -31.58 -76.12 45.28
N LYS A 541 -30.94 -75.16 45.96
CA LYS A 541 -30.46 -75.37 47.34
C LYS A 541 -31.60 -75.48 48.32
N GLU A 542 -32.69 -74.74 48.13
CA GLU A 542 -33.88 -74.85 48.97
C GLU A 542 -34.55 -76.21 48.81
N GLN A 543 -34.67 -76.72 47.58
CA GLN A 543 -35.12 -78.09 47.31
C GLN A 543 -34.23 -79.14 48.00
N HIS A 544 -32.90 -78.97 47.94
CA HIS A 544 -31.96 -79.87 48.61
C HIS A 544 -32.08 -79.81 50.14
N LEU A 545 -32.24 -78.62 50.71
CA LEU A 545 -32.46 -78.43 52.15
C LEU A 545 -33.78 -79.07 52.60
N GLN A 546 -34.83 -78.99 51.79
CA GLN A 546 -36.10 -79.67 52.08
C GLN A 546 -35.90 -81.19 52.19
N LEU A 547 -35.21 -81.81 51.21
CA LEU A 547 -34.88 -83.24 51.26
C LEU A 547 -34.06 -83.63 52.49
N LEU A 548 -33.03 -82.86 52.84
CA LEU A 548 -32.23 -83.08 54.05
C LEU A 548 -33.05 -82.92 55.33
N THR A 549 -33.98 -81.97 55.36
CA THR A 549 -34.88 -81.76 56.50
C THR A 549 -35.82 -82.96 56.66
N GLU A 550 -36.40 -83.47 55.57
CA GLU A 550 -37.20 -84.70 55.59
C GLU A 550 -36.39 -85.92 56.06
N GLU A 551 -35.13 -86.05 55.64
CA GLU A 551 -34.21 -87.08 56.12
C GLU A 551 -33.92 -86.96 57.62
N ALA A 552 -33.64 -85.74 58.10
CA ALA A 552 -33.42 -85.46 59.51
C ALA A 552 -34.66 -85.76 60.35
N GLU A 553 -35.86 -85.44 59.85
CA GLU A 553 -37.12 -85.80 60.51
C GLU A 553 -37.33 -87.32 60.55
N ARG A 554 -37.04 -88.04 59.45
CA ARG A 554 -37.09 -89.51 59.41
C ARG A 554 -36.11 -90.12 60.43
N ALA A 555 -34.88 -89.62 60.48
CA ALA A 555 -33.87 -90.05 61.44
C ALA A 555 -34.28 -89.76 62.88
N SER A 556 -34.86 -88.58 63.16
CA SER A 556 -35.40 -88.21 64.47
C SER A 556 -36.53 -89.14 64.91
N LYS A 557 -37.49 -89.44 64.02
CA LYS A 557 -38.57 -90.42 64.28
C LYS A 557 -38.00 -91.81 64.60
N LEU A 558 -37.01 -92.27 63.85
CA LEU A 558 -36.34 -93.55 64.09
C LEU A 558 -35.60 -93.55 65.44
N GLY A 559 -34.89 -92.46 65.76
CA GLY A 559 -34.22 -92.28 67.05
C GLY A 559 -35.18 -92.31 68.23
N GLN A 560 -36.34 -91.64 68.12
CA GLN A 560 -37.39 -91.70 69.13
C GLN A 560 -37.94 -93.14 69.32
N LEU A 561 -38.10 -93.90 68.24
CA LEU A 561 -38.52 -95.31 68.31
C LEU A 561 -37.47 -96.18 69.01
N GLN A 562 -36.19 -95.99 68.69
CA GLN A 562 -35.09 -96.70 69.37
C GLN A 562 -35.02 -96.33 70.85
N GLN A 563 -35.17 -95.06 71.21
CA GLN A 563 -35.19 -94.62 72.60
C GLN A 563 -36.36 -95.25 73.38
N LYS A 564 -37.55 -95.31 72.78
CA LYS A 564 -38.71 -96.03 73.35
C LYS A 564 -38.44 -97.53 73.53
N LYS A 565 -37.73 -98.18 72.59
CA LYS A 565 -37.35 -99.59 72.70
C LYS A 565 -36.38 -99.81 73.86
N ILE A 566 -35.31 -99.02 73.94
CA ILE A 566 -34.32 -99.08 75.03
C ILE A 566 -35.02 -98.85 76.37
N GLN A 567 -35.94 -97.88 76.46
CA GLN A 567 -36.68 -97.61 77.70
C GLN A 567 -37.50 -98.82 78.18
N ARG A 568 -38.15 -99.56 77.26
CA ARG A 568 -38.87 -100.80 77.59
C ARG A 568 -37.91 -101.91 78.05
N GLU A 569 -36.80 -102.10 77.35
CA GLU A 569 -35.77 -103.08 77.74
C GLU A 569 -35.19 -102.77 79.13
N LEU A 570 -34.97 -101.49 79.43
CA LEU A 570 -34.49 -101.01 80.73
C LEU A 570 -35.54 -101.28 81.84
N GLN A 571 -36.82 -101.09 81.55
CA GLN A 571 -37.92 -101.47 82.45
C GLN A 571 -37.95 -102.98 82.70
N GLN A 572 -37.76 -103.80 81.65
CA GLN A 572 -37.67 -105.25 81.78
C GLN A 572 -36.46 -105.66 82.64
N MET A 573 -35.27 -105.09 82.41
CA MET A 573 -34.10 -105.35 83.25
C MET A 573 -34.32 -104.92 84.71
N ARG A 574 -34.93 -103.75 84.94
CA ARG A 574 -35.29 -103.30 86.30
C ARG A 574 -36.23 -104.28 86.99
N SER A 575 -37.22 -104.83 86.28
CA SER A 575 -38.13 -105.84 86.83
C SER A 575 -37.43 -107.16 87.16
N ARG A 576 -36.54 -107.65 86.29
CA ARG A 576 -35.70 -108.83 86.55
C ARG A 576 -34.79 -108.62 87.76
N LEU A 577 -34.14 -107.46 87.86
CA LEU A 577 -33.27 -107.13 88.98
C LEU A 577 -34.06 -107.03 90.30
N ALA A 578 -35.29 -106.51 90.26
CA ALA A 578 -36.18 -106.50 91.43
C ALA A 578 -36.58 -107.92 91.86
N GLN A 579 -36.85 -108.81 90.90
CA GLN A 579 -37.12 -110.21 91.17
C GLN A 579 -35.89 -110.93 91.75
N GLU A 580 -34.70 -110.72 91.19
CA GLU A 580 -33.44 -111.24 91.77
C GLU A 580 -33.20 -110.73 93.19
N ARG A 581 -33.46 -109.44 93.46
CA ARG A 581 -33.40 -108.88 94.81
C ARG A 581 -34.39 -109.55 95.75
N SER A 582 -35.61 -109.82 95.30
CA SER A 582 -36.62 -110.50 96.12
C SER A 582 -36.23 -111.93 96.48
N VAL A 583 -35.69 -112.70 95.53
CA VAL A 583 -35.19 -114.05 95.78
C VAL A 583 -33.97 -114.03 96.70
N LYS A 584 -33.09 -113.05 96.56
CA LYS A 584 -31.97 -112.87 97.50
C LYS A 584 -32.44 -112.51 98.90
N LEU A 585 -33.41 -111.61 99.05
CA LEU A 585 -34.02 -111.29 100.35
C LEU A 585 -34.67 -112.54 100.98
N ASP A 586 -35.39 -113.33 100.19
CA ASP A 586 -36.02 -114.58 100.64
C ASP A 586 -34.98 -115.64 101.05
N ALA A 587 -33.81 -115.68 100.39
CA ALA A 587 -32.68 -116.50 100.80
C ALA A 587 -32.03 -116.00 102.11
N PHE A 588 -31.90 -114.68 102.29
CA PHE A 588 -31.41 -114.12 103.55
C PHE A 588 -32.37 -114.38 104.72
N GLN A 589 -33.68 -114.32 104.47
CA GLN A 589 -34.70 -114.60 105.47
C GLN A 589 -34.67 -116.07 105.95
N ARG A 590 -34.43 -117.02 105.04
CA ARG A 590 -34.19 -118.43 105.41
C ARG A 590 -32.90 -118.65 106.23
N VAL A 591 -31.88 -117.83 106.01
CA VAL A 591 -30.65 -117.87 106.82
C VAL A 591 -30.91 -117.32 108.23
N GLU A 592 -31.70 -116.25 108.37
CA GLU A 592 -32.15 -115.74 109.68
C GLU A 592 -33.01 -116.78 110.42
N GLU A 593 -33.92 -117.48 109.74
CA GLU A 593 -34.70 -118.58 110.34
C GLU A 593 -33.81 -119.71 110.85
N LEU A 594 -32.78 -120.10 110.09
CA LEU A 594 -31.81 -121.12 110.53
C LEU A 594 -30.92 -120.64 111.68
N GLN A 595 -30.65 -119.33 111.79
CA GLN A 595 -29.96 -118.74 112.94
C GLN A 595 -30.85 -118.69 114.19
N SER A 596 -32.17 -118.47 114.03
CA SER A 596 -33.12 -118.46 115.16
C SER A 596 -33.25 -119.84 115.82
N GLN A 597 -33.18 -120.93 115.05
CA GLN A 597 -33.27 -122.31 115.55
C GLN A 597 -32.05 -122.76 116.38
N LEU A 598 -30.90 -122.07 116.26
CA LEU A 598 -29.68 -122.38 117.02
C LEU A 598 -29.67 -121.74 118.42
N ASN A 599 -30.48 -120.69 118.64
CA ASN A 599 -30.51 -119.92 119.88
C ASN A 599 -31.57 -120.39 120.90
N ASP A 600 -32.48 -121.30 120.51
CA ASP A 600 -33.56 -121.79 121.39
C ASP A 600 -33.20 -123.05 122.21
N ALA A 601 -31.96 -123.54 122.14
CA ALA A 601 -31.53 -124.80 122.79
C ALA A 601 -30.87 -124.66 124.19
N LYS A 602 -30.82 -123.49 124.83
CA LYS A 602 -30.26 -123.35 126.19
C LYS A 602 -30.99 -122.34 127.08
N GLN A 603 -31.57 -122.91 128.14
CA GLN A 603 -31.84 -122.36 129.49
C GLN A 603 -33.18 -121.70 129.83
N SER A 604 -33.90 -122.48 130.63
CA SER A 604 -34.87 -122.16 131.66
C SER A 604 -34.33 -121.31 132.83
N SER A 605 -35.24 -120.52 133.41
CA SER A 605 -35.39 -120.15 134.83
C SER A 605 -34.62 -118.94 135.42
N ILE A 606 -35.44 -118.08 136.06
CA ILE A 606 -35.22 -117.15 137.22
C ILE A 606 -35.01 -115.64 136.91
N PRO A 607 -35.62 -114.72 137.73
CA PRO A 607 -36.20 -113.44 137.29
C PRO A 607 -35.66 -112.17 137.97
N SER A 608 -36.19 -111.00 137.56
CA SER A 608 -36.14 -109.66 138.21
C SER A 608 -34.79 -108.92 138.03
N SER A 609 -34.69 -107.63 137.70
CA SER A 609 -35.60 -106.47 137.71
C SER A 609 -34.93 -105.28 136.97
N LEU A 610 -35.74 -104.51 136.21
CA LEU A 610 -35.74 -103.06 135.86
C LEU A 610 -34.45 -102.17 135.89
N PRO A 611 -34.42 -100.97 135.26
CA PRO A 611 -35.35 -100.39 134.25
C PRO A 611 -34.72 -99.56 133.11
N GLY A 612 -35.57 -99.25 132.12
CA GLY A 612 -35.57 -97.95 131.43
C GLY A 612 -35.02 -98.00 130.00
N GLY A 613 -35.75 -97.68 128.94
CA GLY A 613 -37.05 -97.03 128.84
C GLY A 613 -37.64 -97.23 127.45
N PHE A 614 -38.88 -96.79 127.34
CA PHE A 614 -39.88 -97.14 126.33
C PHE A 614 -40.26 -95.88 125.51
N ILE A 615 -40.85 -96.16 124.34
CA ILE A 615 -41.90 -95.39 123.62
C ILE A 615 -41.48 -94.31 122.60
N SER A 616 -41.62 -94.73 121.34
CA SER A 616 -42.62 -94.30 120.33
C SER A 616 -42.83 -92.83 119.95
N GLN A 617 -42.80 -92.61 118.62
CA GLN A 617 -43.90 -92.08 117.79
C GLN A 617 -44.72 -90.90 118.33
N ALA A 618 -44.65 -89.75 117.66
CA ALA A 618 -45.76 -89.08 116.98
C ALA A 618 -45.34 -87.71 116.43
N HIS A 619 -46.19 -87.19 115.56
CA HIS A 619 -46.05 -86.08 114.63
C HIS A 619 -46.31 -84.67 115.23
N TYR A 620 -46.12 -83.66 114.37
CA TYR A 620 -46.73 -82.31 114.29
C TYR A 620 -45.73 -81.12 114.40
N SER A 621 -45.47 -80.42 113.29
CA SER A 621 -45.98 -79.06 112.92
C SER A 621 -44.87 -78.01 113.12
N LEU A 622 -44.59 -77.00 112.29
CA LEU A 622 -45.43 -76.02 111.58
C LEU A 622 -44.79 -75.51 110.27
N SER A 623 -45.64 -75.18 109.30
CA SER A 623 -45.40 -74.26 108.17
C SER A 623 -45.21 -72.80 108.60
N SER A 624 -44.42 -72.00 107.84
CA SER A 624 -44.84 -70.69 107.25
C SER A 624 -43.68 -69.86 106.62
N ALA A 625 -43.86 -69.56 105.33
CA ALA A 625 -43.65 -68.29 104.60
C ALA A 625 -42.37 -67.42 104.72
N SER A 626 -41.74 -67.23 103.56
CA SER A 626 -41.20 -65.98 102.98
C SER A 626 -40.01 -65.27 103.64
N THR A 627 -38.82 -65.36 103.02
CA THR A 627 -38.11 -64.24 102.35
C THR A 627 -36.71 -64.63 101.86
N SER A 628 -36.41 -64.24 100.61
CA SER A 628 -35.17 -63.63 100.09
C SER A 628 -33.82 -63.90 100.81
N SER A 629 -32.84 -64.49 100.11
CA SER A 629 -31.75 -63.72 99.46
C SER A 629 -30.53 -64.58 99.03
N ARG A 630 -30.00 -64.24 97.83
CA ARG A 630 -28.60 -64.32 97.31
C ARG A 630 -27.86 -65.68 97.28
N TYR A 631 -27.72 -66.27 96.08
CA TYR A 631 -26.56 -66.08 95.19
C TYR A 631 -26.74 -66.87 93.88
N SER A 632 -27.27 -66.19 92.87
CA SER A 632 -27.04 -66.46 91.45
C SER A 632 -26.50 -65.15 90.88
N GLN A 633 -25.29 -65.13 90.35
CA GLN A 633 -24.67 -63.89 89.88
C GLN A 633 -25.23 -63.46 88.52
N GLN A 634 -26.00 -62.37 88.54
CA GLN A 634 -26.32 -61.55 87.38
C GLN A 634 -25.13 -60.66 87.02
N HIS A 635 -24.91 -60.47 85.72
CA HIS A 635 -24.75 -59.13 85.18
C HIS A 635 -25.71 -58.97 83.99
N ARG A 636 -26.82 -58.25 84.23
CA ARG A 636 -27.47 -57.42 83.21
C ARG A 636 -27.25 -55.98 83.64
N LEU A 637 -26.66 -55.16 82.77
CA LEU A 637 -26.83 -53.72 82.78
C LEU A 637 -27.53 -53.33 81.48
N LYS A 638 -28.57 -52.51 81.61
CA LYS A 638 -29.27 -51.81 80.54
C LYS A 638 -29.02 -50.33 80.79
N THR A 639 -28.33 -49.63 79.91
CA THR A 639 -28.52 -48.18 79.67
C THR A 639 -27.93 -47.78 78.31
N HIS A 640 -28.86 -47.34 77.46
CA HIS A 640 -28.82 -46.30 76.43
C HIS A 640 -27.53 -45.55 76.03
N LEU A 641 -27.55 -45.21 74.74
CA LEU A 641 -27.20 -43.92 74.10
C LEU A 641 -25.80 -43.71 73.49
N LYS A 642 -25.89 -43.30 72.22
CA LYS A 642 -24.99 -42.52 71.35
C LYS A 642 -23.91 -43.26 70.55
N ALA A 643 -24.19 -43.30 69.24
CA ALA A 643 -23.36 -42.83 68.13
C ALA A 643 -21.88 -42.57 68.42
N SER A 644 -21.03 -43.23 67.65
CA SER A 644 -19.74 -42.69 67.22
C SER A 644 -19.22 -43.47 66.02
N GLU A 645 -19.24 -42.82 64.86
CA GLU A 645 -18.33 -43.06 63.75
C GLU A 645 -16.89 -43.05 64.28
N ILE A 646 -16.08 -44.06 63.94
CA ILE A 646 -14.62 -43.94 64.04
C ILE A 646 -13.98 -44.55 62.79
N THR A 647 -13.63 -43.64 61.89
CA THR A 647 -12.48 -43.65 60.99
C THR A 647 -11.25 -44.39 61.53
N ARG A 648 -10.62 -45.22 60.70
CA ARG A 648 -9.15 -45.24 60.38
C ARG A 648 -8.86 -46.41 59.43
N LYS A 649 -8.54 -46.13 58.16
CA LYS A 649 -7.17 -46.07 57.59
C LYS A 649 -6.35 -47.36 57.78
N ILE A 650 -6.07 -48.06 56.67
CA ILE A 650 -4.78 -48.67 56.25
C ILE A 650 -4.90 -48.93 54.73
N GLN A 651 -4.31 -48.06 53.90
CA GLN A 651 -3.11 -48.23 53.06
C GLN A 651 -3.31 -48.99 51.72
N ARG A 652 -3.18 -48.22 50.63
CA ARG A 652 -2.93 -48.67 49.25
C ARG A 652 -1.42 -48.77 48.99
N PRO A 653 -0.95 -49.65 48.09
CA PRO A 653 0.46 -49.70 47.68
C PRO A 653 0.84 -48.57 46.73
N LYS A 654 2.12 -48.18 46.82
CA LYS A 654 2.80 -47.10 46.08
C LYS A 654 3.15 -47.53 44.66
N THR A 655 2.90 -46.65 43.68
CA THR A 655 3.67 -46.56 42.42
C THR A 655 4.10 -45.11 42.20
N VAL A 656 5.33 -44.96 41.71
CA VAL A 656 6.16 -43.74 41.63
C VAL A 656 5.84 -42.94 40.35
N PRO A 657 6.09 -41.62 40.30
CA PRO A 657 5.40 -40.69 39.40
C PRO A 657 6.17 -40.37 38.11
N ILE A 658 5.44 -40.12 37.03
CA ILE A 658 5.93 -39.38 35.87
C ILE A 658 5.30 -37.98 35.89
N LYS A 659 6.18 -36.96 35.93
CA LYS A 659 5.84 -35.54 35.98
C LYS A 659 5.35 -35.06 34.61
N HIS A 660 4.18 -34.44 34.56
CA HIS A 660 3.93 -33.32 33.63
C HIS A 660 3.24 -32.18 34.37
N LYS A 661 3.96 -31.05 34.45
CA LYS A 661 3.46 -29.76 34.95
C LYS A 661 2.40 -29.22 33.99
N LYS A 662 1.18 -28.99 34.47
CA LYS A 662 0.30 -27.96 33.92
C LYS A 662 0.22 -26.82 34.94
N ARG A 663 0.74 -25.68 34.53
CA ARG A 663 0.71 -24.39 35.22
C ARG A 663 -0.68 -23.79 34.97
N THR A 664 -1.53 -23.79 35.98
CA THR A 664 -2.74 -22.98 36.04
C THR A 664 -2.34 -21.64 36.63
N ASP A 665 -2.11 -20.64 35.78
CA ASP A 665 -2.13 -19.24 36.22
C ASP A 665 -3.59 -18.78 36.19
N HIS A 666 -4.17 -18.63 37.38
CA HIS A 666 -5.37 -17.86 37.61
C HIS A 666 -5.03 -16.38 37.40
N VAL A 667 -5.58 -15.77 36.35
CA VAL A 667 -5.68 -14.31 36.28
C VAL A 667 -7.14 -13.94 36.47
N PHE A 668 -7.35 -13.10 37.48
CA PHE A 668 -8.59 -12.55 37.94
C PHE A 668 -9.31 -11.75 36.85
N LEU A 669 -10.61 -12.01 36.70
CA LEU A 669 -11.59 -11.05 36.20
C LEU A 669 -11.92 -10.08 37.34
N PRO A 670 -11.91 -8.75 37.13
CA PRO A 670 -12.75 -7.85 37.88
C PRO A 670 -14.03 -7.60 37.08
N ASN A 671 -15.14 -7.92 37.71
CA ASN A 671 -16.46 -7.50 37.27
C ASN A 671 -16.87 -6.27 38.09
N VAL A 672 -17.79 -5.48 37.53
CA VAL A 672 -18.55 -4.37 38.15
C VAL A 672 -17.89 -2.98 38.11
N ALA A 673 -18.42 -2.11 37.24
CA ALA A 673 -19.29 -1.02 37.70
C ALA A 673 -19.88 -0.26 36.51
N GLU A 674 -21.21 -0.22 36.48
CA GLU A 674 -22.03 0.67 35.68
C GLU A 674 -21.61 2.13 35.89
N ASN A 675 -21.26 2.83 34.81
CA ASN A 675 -21.33 4.28 34.69
C ASN A 675 -21.39 4.63 33.19
N VAL A 676 -22.52 4.32 32.55
CA VAL A 676 -22.87 4.92 31.27
C VAL A 676 -23.60 6.22 31.59
N GLN A 677 -22.86 7.32 31.58
CA GLN A 677 -23.45 8.65 31.48
C GLN A 677 -24.18 8.74 30.14
N LEU A 678 -25.50 8.87 30.23
CA LEU A 678 -26.36 9.32 29.14
C LEU A 678 -25.96 10.75 28.76
N THR A 679 -25.06 10.91 27.80
CA THR A 679 -24.92 12.16 27.05
C THR A 679 -25.96 12.17 25.94
N ALA A 680 -27.12 12.72 26.26
CA ALA A 680 -28.10 13.15 25.28
C ALA A 680 -27.49 14.24 24.39
N PHE A 681 -27.07 13.89 23.18
CA PHE A 681 -26.93 14.85 22.10
C PHE A 681 -28.23 14.89 21.30
N GLN A 682 -28.95 15.99 21.49
CA GLN A 682 -30.07 16.42 20.65
C GLN A 682 -29.61 16.51 19.19
N VAL A 683 -30.04 15.57 18.36
CA VAL A 683 -30.10 15.80 16.92
C VAL A 683 -31.33 16.68 16.68
N LYS A 684 -31.10 17.98 16.48
CA LYS A 684 -32.11 18.88 15.90
C LYS A 684 -32.38 18.40 14.47
N THR A 685 -33.45 17.64 14.31
CA THR A 685 -34.08 17.39 13.01
C THR A 685 -34.69 18.71 12.53
N ALA A 686 -34.04 19.35 11.55
CA ALA A 686 -34.68 20.40 10.78
C ALA A 686 -35.69 19.76 9.81
N PRO A 687 -36.89 20.34 9.64
CA PRO A 687 -37.92 19.74 8.80
C PRO A 687 -37.57 19.88 7.32
N SER A 688 -37.53 18.75 6.61
CA SER A 688 -37.51 18.66 5.16
C SER A 688 -38.82 19.23 4.58
N ARG A 689 -38.82 20.50 4.17
CA ARG A 689 -39.84 21.06 3.28
C ARG A 689 -39.51 20.67 1.85
N ILE A 690 -40.08 19.57 1.38
CA ILE A 690 -40.34 19.36 -0.05
C ILE A 690 -41.78 19.83 -0.28
N PRO A 691 -42.05 20.95 -0.98
CA PRO A 691 -43.39 21.24 -1.44
C PRO A 691 -43.65 20.41 -2.69
N PHE A 692 -44.50 19.39 -2.55
CA PHE A 692 -45.28 18.90 -3.67
C PHE A 692 -46.10 20.09 -4.21
N ARG A 693 -45.93 20.41 -5.49
CA ARG A 693 -46.95 21.15 -6.24
C ARG A 693 -47.35 20.32 -7.46
N PRO A 694 -48.65 20.05 -7.65
CA PRO A 694 -49.17 19.37 -8.82
C PRO A 694 -49.34 20.37 -9.97
N ASP A 695 -49.24 19.82 -11.19
CA ASP A 695 -49.76 20.26 -12.48
C ASP A 695 -49.69 21.75 -12.84
N TRP A 696 -48.92 22.08 -13.88
CA TRP A 696 -49.31 22.66 -15.18
C TRP A 696 -48.07 22.75 -16.08
#